data_AF-A0AAE3VUN4-F1
#
_entry.id   AF-A0AAE3VUN4-F1
#
_cell.length_a   1.000
_cell.length_b   1.000
_cell.length_c   1.000
_cell.angle_alpha   90.00
_cell.angle_beta   90.00
_cell.angle_gamma   90.00
#
_symmetry.space_group_name_H-M   'P 1'
#
loop_
_entity.id
_entity.type
_entity.pdbx_description
1 polymer ?
#
loop_
_entity_poly.entity_id
_entity_poly.type
_entity_poly.pdbx_seq_one_letter_code
_entity_poly.pdbx_strand_id
1 'polypeptide(L)'
;MKDAIPRRRRSHRRALLAAAAASVLIAGFAVPQVANAAEPVRVPLDTVPASDIQASFGTLRDDLPSVNGVVAANGALYTGVGSQIMRMDPKTGATTPIAGAAGQSGCADATNGAGARFGLYDNVYTWNGSFPTPIGFDGRLLYVRDDLCGIRSVDPVTGATTTLTGLPIKEHSTTPWRATVAGGTMYILDNPEDAPYKLYQRDLATGVTTVLTDKIPTLPAPGPTEPYYSDEFIGTIVADEEAVWLWGVRLYRVDRKTGEITSRQFPFNARPLATYRGNAPQHDGHITVVGDWFYFAVQDNQDFPSLARLNKNTGEEQWLVGRDAEPLGLHDDAGGWLSEITGVTSDGTRVYVAQDITSGPAIVHTVDLVRVPAAPPTTAEPEPTTEPAPEPTPVQLRDEYIALGDSYSSGFGMGDYDWATHPDTWGTDNDCQRSSLAYSRWVALDFDLHRKARACQGGVTDDFFVSRDRREGAPWGELPQLDHLSERTALVTMTIGGNDSGFSDIYLNCMIDTSCHTRDNIRKSLADAFARLDGATGTDSIHSYAQIFDETLRRAPYAQRVIVGYPAFFPSNPGTGIIDGRCEGISTSTQVWIREKTLQLNAIIKRNAESHGFRYVDPNPRFAGHEFCGGSDEWFYGVLHPGKVHPTLTGHLAIADAIKDRLSNETRPGYVVHPEETVKTTTTVPAGLQSLHADIEWPGSDIQLTLTSPSGVVYSRTARPGGATGAFGPTWDRLDVPNPEAGVWTVSMFGADVDPQGEQALLNVVPVEKPNKAPAGGFDMTLSNGTLTLDGSAAKDSDGTIKDHEWYVEYADGTGVRATGKKATVTVTPGAGFTVTQVVRDDDASTAFTTKTVAGARVDVKPFLADNTIHAKAPGVTPIAIISTAELDATKIDLSSLRVGPAAARSYVAVQVDLNADRKPDLLIYPDTSAMGLKPGDTSLTVTGRTKAGAWFTGADRVRVLK
;
A
#
# COMPACT_ATOMS: atom_id res chain seq x y z
N MET A 1 -50.62 -7.45 -40.68
CA MET A 1 -50.75 -8.91 -40.93
C MET A 1 -49.75 -9.59 -39.99
N LYS A 2 -50.15 -10.48 -39.08
CA LYS A 2 -50.57 -11.89 -39.31
C LYS A 2 -49.41 -12.75 -39.84
N ASP A 3 -49.01 -13.89 -39.27
CA ASP A 3 -49.47 -14.72 -38.11
C ASP A 3 -48.21 -15.49 -37.55
N ALA A 4 -47.95 -15.67 -36.25
CA ALA A 4 -48.49 -16.62 -35.24
C ALA A 4 -47.81 -18.03 -35.11
N ILE A 5 -46.94 -18.20 -34.08
CA ILE A 5 -47.04 -19.14 -32.92
C ILE A 5 -47.64 -20.56 -33.19
N PRO A 6 -46.96 -21.69 -32.82
CA PRO A 6 -47.27 -22.34 -31.52
C PRO A 6 -46.21 -23.22 -30.78
N ARG A 7 -45.95 -22.83 -29.52
CA ARG A 7 -46.02 -23.61 -28.24
C ARG A 7 -45.85 -25.16 -28.22
N ARG A 8 -45.19 -25.64 -27.14
CA ARG A 8 -45.74 -26.70 -26.25
C ARG A 8 -45.57 -26.38 -24.75
N ARG A 9 -46.51 -26.87 -23.92
CA ARG A 9 -46.54 -26.87 -22.43
C ARG A 9 -47.35 -28.08 -21.95
N ARG A 10 -46.89 -28.81 -20.92
CA ARG A 10 -47.66 -29.61 -19.93
C ARG A 10 -46.78 -29.77 -18.66
N SER A 11 -47.15 -29.60 -17.37
CA SER A 11 -48.36 -29.24 -16.59
C SER A 11 -49.08 -30.36 -15.79
N HIS A 12 -48.81 -30.43 -14.47
CA HIS A 12 -49.49 -31.14 -13.35
C HIS A 12 -49.04 -30.45 -12.02
N ARG A 13 -49.72 -30.34 -10.85
CA ARG A 13 -51.02 -30.76 -10.24
C ARG A 13 -51.22 -32.26 -10.01
N ARG A 14 -51.49 -32.79 -8.80
CA ARG A 14 -51.83 -32.29 -7.41
C ARG A 14 -51.49 -33.43 -6.38
N ALA A 15 -51.65 -33.39 -5.04
CA ALA A 15 -51.59 -32.41 -3.91
C ALA A 15 -52.36 -32.98 -2.66
N LEU A 16 -52.30 -32.31 -1.47
CA LEU A 16 -53.21 -32.37 -0.27
C LEU A 16 -52.75 -33.07 1.04
N LEU A 17 -53.01 -32.39 2.19
CA LEU A 17 -53.27 -32.85 3.59
C LEU A 17 -52.23 -33.75 4.34
N ALA A 18 -52.20 -33.86 5.69
CA ALA A 18 -52.58 -32.93 6.78
C ALA A 18 -52.09 -33.42 8.18
N ALA A 19 -51.91 -32.44 9.09
CA ALA A 19 -51.98 -32.43 10.57
C ALA A 19 -52.00 -33.73 11.42
N ALA A 20 -51.17 -33.71 12.47
CA ALA A 20 -51.53 -34.12 13.83
C ALA A 20 -50.68 -33.33 14.86
N ALA A 21 -51.16 -33.17 16.09
CA ALA A 21 -50.48 -32.42 17.16
C ALA A 21 -50.56 -33.15 18.50
N ALA A 22 -49.63 -32.87 19.41
CA ALA A 22 -49.69 -33.27 20.82
C ALA A 22 -48.99 -32.23 21.72
N SER A 23 -49.57 -31.95 22.87
CA SER A 23 -48.99 -31.08 23.91
C SER A 23 -49.34 -31.65 25.29
N VAL A 24 -48.42 -31.57 26.25
CA VAL A 24 -48.61 -32.07 27.62
C VAL A 24 -47.99 -31.07 28.62
N LEU A 25 -48.74 -30.73 29.67
CA LEU A 25 -48.32 -29.91 30.82
C LEU A 25 -47.85 -30.86 31.97
N ILE A 26 -47.34 -30.49 33.15
CA ILE A 26 -47.91 -29.66 34.24
C ILE A 26 -46.83 -29.49 35.36
N ALA A 27 -46.72 -28.30 35.97
CA ALA A 27 -46.16 -27.95 37.31
C ALA A 27 -44.74 -28.44 37.73
N GLY A 28 -44.07 -27.87 38.74
CA GLY A 28 -44.37 -26.67 39.54
C GLY A 28 -44.26 -26.89 41.06
N PHE A 29 -43.20 -26.34 41.69
CA PHE A 29 -42.98 -26.25 43.14
C PHE A 29 -42.15 -24.98 43.46
N ALA A 30 -42.16 -24.50 44.72
CA ALA A 30 -41.48 -23.26 45.13
C ALA A 30 -41.16 -23.22 46.65
N VAL A 31 -40.37 -22.21 47.07
CA VAL A 31 -40.15 -21.72 48.47
C VAL A 31 -39.15 -22.57 49.32
N PRO A 32 -38.22 -22.01 50.15
CA PRO A 32 -37.72 -20.62 50.31
C PRO A 32 -36.16 -20.38 50.41
N GLN A 33 -35.77 -19.11 50.25
CA GLN A 33 -34.75 -18.33 51.00
C GLN A 33 -33.21 -18.58 51.03
N VAL A 34 -32.51 -17.45 50.78
CA VAL A 34 -31.32 -16.87 51.49
C VAL A 34 -29.88 -17.25 51.07
N ALA A 35 -29.05 -16.19 50.97
CA ALA A 35 -27.59 -16.12 50.81
C ALA A 35 -27.02 -16.64 49.46
N ASN A 36 -26.02 -16.01 48.83
CA ASN A 36 -25.30 -14.74 49.10
C ASN A 36 -25.29 -13.87 47.83
N ALA A 37 -25.04 -12.56 48.00
CA ALA A 37 -24.61 -11.73 46.88
C ALA A 37 -23.16 -12.09 46.54
N ALA A 38 -22.97 -12.92 45.51
CA ALA A 38 -21.68 -13.04 44.84
C ALA A 38 -21.51 -11.82 43.93
N GLU A 39 -20.38 -11.12 44.04
CA GLU A 39 -20.00 -10.14 43.03
C GLU A 39 -19.83 -10.83 41.67
N PRO A 40 -20.27 -10.21 40.55
CA PRO A 40 -20.08 -10.80 39.24
C PRO A 40 -18.59 -10.84 38.90
N VAL A 41 -18.00 -12.04 38.94
CA VAL A 41 -16.61 -12.29 38.52
C VAL A 41 -16.42 -11.73 37.11
N ARG A 42 -15.57 -10.71 36.99
CA ARG A 42 -15.28 -10.03 35.74
C ARG A 42 -14.29 -10.87 34.94
N VAL A 43 -14.81 -11.70 34.05
CA VAL A 43 -14.01 -12.40 33.03
C VAL A 43 -13.59 -11.37 31.97
N PRO A 44 -12.35 -11.41 31.46
CA PRO A 44 -11.99 -10.70 30.24
C PRO A 44 -12.93 -11.03 29.08
N LEU A 45 -13.06 -10.10 28.13
CA LEU A 45 -13.88 -10.26 26.93
C LEU A 45 -12.93 -10.18 25.73
N ASP A 46 -12.54 -11.34 25.21
CA ASP A 46 -11.65 -11.46 24.05
C ASP A 46 -12.33 -10.98 22.75
N THR A 47 -11.56 -10.93 21.67
CA THR A 47 -12.04 -10.54 20.34
C THR A 47 -13.12 -11.49 19.82
N VAL A 48 -14.23 -10.95 19.32
CA VAL A 48 -15.29 -11.75 18.69
C VAL A 48 -14.90 -12.02 17.23
N PRO A 49 -14.79 -13.29 16.79
CA PRO A 49 -14.56 -13.60 15.38
C PRO A 49 -15.69 -13.06 14.50
N ALA A 50 -15.37 -12.55 13.31
CA ALA A 50 -16.37 -11.96 12.42
C ALA A 50 -17.52 -12.93 12.02
N SER A 51 -17.28 -14.25 12.09
CA SER A 51 -18.30 -15.30 11.89
C SER A 51 -19.35 -15.39 13.00
N ASP A 52 -19.00 -14.96 14.21
CA ASP A 52 -19.74 -15.24 15.44
C ASP A 52 -20.55 -14.02 15.92
N ILE A 53 -20.39 -12.88 15.24
CA ILE A 53 -21.26 -11.70 15.37
C ILE A 53 -22.63 -12.05 14.75
N GLN A 54 -23.49 -12.70 15.54
CA GLN A 54 -24.94 -12.71 15.29
C GLN A 54 -25.54 -11.34 15.60
N ALA A 55 -25.13 -10.32 14.83
CA ALA A 55 -25.91 -9.11 14.66
C ALA A 55 -27.31 -9.55 14.19
N SER A 56 -28.29 -9.40 15.07
CA SER A 56 -29.69 -9.73 14.78
C SER A 56 -30.27 -8.61 13.93
N PHE A 57 -29.88 -8.58 12.65
CA PHE A 57 -30.22 -7.54 11.68
C PHE A 57 -31.74 -7.41 11.51
N GLY A 58 -32.33 -6.49 12.27
CA GLY A 58 -33.71 -6.05 12.10
C GLY A 58 -33.74 -4.67 11.46
N THR A 59 -34.36 -4.54 10.30
CA THR A 59 -34.84 -3.25 9.79
C THR A 59 -36.11 -2.91 10.57
N LEU A 60 -36.04 -1.97 11.51
CA LEU A 60 -37.11 -1.82 12.52
C LEU A 60 -38.19 -0.79 12.13
N ARG A 61 -37.93 0.09 11.16
CA ARG A 61 -38.96 0.77 10.34
C ARG A 61 -38.39 1.60 9.20
N ASP A 62 -39.23 1.83 8.18
CA ASP A 62 -38.86 2.55 6.95
C ASP A 62 -39.26 4.05 6.96
N ASP A 63 -39.65 4.63 8.11
CA ASP A 63 -40.38 5.92 8.17
C ASP A 63 -39.84 7.01 9.12
N LEU A 64 -38.59 6.93 9.59
CA LEU A 64 -38.00 7.90 10.55
C LEU A 64 -36.84 8.71 9.94
N PRO A 65 -36.87 10.07 9.94
CA PRO A 65 -36.01 10.88 9.06
C PRO A 65 -34.62 11.28 9.62
N SER A 66 -34.34 11.12 10.92
CA SER A 66 -33.02 11.29 11.56
C SER A 66 -33.10 10.86 13.02
N VAL A 67 -31.97 10.43 13.63
CA VAL A 67 -31.86 10.02 15.04
C VAL A 67 -30.76 10.80 15.76
N ASN A 68 -30.99 11.10 17.04
CA ASN A 68 -29.98 11.75 17.88
C ASN A 68 -30.09 11.33 19.36
N GLY A 69 -28.99 10.81 19.90
CA GLY A 69 -28.85 10.24 21.23
C GLY A 69 -29.71 8.99 21.46
N VAL A 70 -29.27 8.14 22.40
CA VAL A 70 -30.09 7.07 23.00
C VAL A 70 -29.73 7.02 24.49
N VAL A 71 -30.64 6.48 25.30
CA VAL A 71 -30.35 6.01 26.67
C VAL A 71 -31.02 4.66 26.86
N ALA A 72 -30.27 3.66 27.33
CA ALA A 72 -30.80 2.36 27.73
C ALA A 72 -31.25 2.39 29.19
N ALA A 73 -32.56 2.31 29.45
CA ALA A 73 -33.13 2.43 30.80
C ALA A 73 -34.43 1.63 30.98
N ASN A 74 -34.63 1.02 32.16
CA ASN A 74 -35.85 0.27 32.52
C ASN A 74 -36.32 -0.75 31.46
N GLY A 75 -35.37 -1.43 30.80
CA GLY A 75 -35.66 -2.43 29.76
C GLY A 75 -36.15 -1.85 28.42
N ALA A 76 -36.00 -0.54 28.21
CA ALA A 76 -36.28 0.15 26.95
C ALA A 76 -35.08 0.98 26.49
N LEU A 77 -35.10 1.40 25.23
CA LEU A 77 -34.23 2.43 24.68
C LEU A 77 -35.05 3.72 24.52
N TYR A 78 -34.43 4.88 24.72
CA TYR A 78 -35.06 6.19 24.51
C TYR A 78 -34.18 7.05 23.61
N THR A 79 -34.69 7.56 22.48
CA THR A 79 -33.92 8.25 21.44
C THR A 79 -34.62 9.51 20.93
N GLY A 80 -33.86 10.52 20.51
CA GLY A 80 -34.40 11.69 19.80
C GLY A 80 -34.64 11.38 18.32
N VAL A 81 -35.79 11.77 17.78
CA VAL A 81 -36.15 11.64 16.35
C VAL A 81 -36.85 12.92 15.91
N GLY A 82 -36.12 13.77 15.17
CA GLY A 82 -36.63 15.08 14.74
C GLY A 82 -37.10 15.93 15.93
N SER A 83 -38.40 16.17 16.03
CA SER A 83 -39.05 16.97 17.10
C SER A 83 -39.68 16.09 18.21
N GLN A 84 -39.25 14.84 18.35
CA GLN A 84 -39.83 13.86 19.26
C GLN A 84 -38.79 13.09 20.07
N ILE A 85 -39.19 12.62 21.26
CA ILE A 85 -38.51 11.55 22.00
C ILE A 85 -39.29 10.26 21.81
N MET A 86 -38.63 9.25 21.26
CA MET A 86 -39.17 7.92 21.00
C MET A 86 -38.71 6.95 22.10
N ARG A 87 -39.64 6.20 22.67
CA ARG A 87 -39.34 4.96 23.42
C ARG A 87 -39.34 3.79 22.44
N MET A 88 -38.36 2.91 22.56
CA MET A 88 -38.17 1.75 21.69
C MET A 88 -38.00 0.48 22.54
N ASP A 89 -38.67 -0.60 22.14
CA ASP A 89 -38.55 -1.91 22.76
C ASP A 89 -37.33 -2.68 22.18
N PRO A 90 -36.30 -3.04 22.98
CA PRO A 90 -35.07 -3.65 22.49
C PRO A 90 -35.18 -5.14 22.11
N LYS A 91 -36.38 -5.73 22.14
CA LYS A 91 -36.64 -7.12 21.72
C LYS A 91 -37.45 -7.23 20.44
N THR A 92 -38.25 -6.21 20.15
CA THR A 92 -39.19 -6.18 19.01
C THR A 92 -38.96 -4.99 18.09
N GLY A 93 -38.14 -4.02 18.50
CA GLY A 93 -37.91 -2.76 17.79
C GLY A 93 -39.11 -1.81 17.77
N ALA A 94 -40.22 -2.16 18.42
CA ALA A 94 -41.43 -1.34 18.41
C ALA A 94 -41.16 0.03 19.03
N THR A 95 -41.24 1.08 18.20
CA THR A 95 -41.09 2.47 18.63
C THR A 95 -42.43 3.09 19.00
N THR A 96 -42.41 4.07 19.89
CA THR A 96 -43.60 4.86 20.29
C THR A 96 -43.14 6.25 20.75
N PRO A 97 -43.69 7.35 20.21
CA PRO A 97 -43.37 8.68 20.70
C PRO A 97 -43.90 8.84 22.13
N ILE A 98 -43.00 9.16 23.07
CA ILE A 98 -43.37 9.46 24.46
C ILE A 98 -43.47 10.96 24.71
N ALA A 99 -42.76 11.80 23.97
CA ALA A 99 -42.91 13.26 24.03
C ALA A 99 -42.64 13.89 22.66
N GLY A 100 -43.29 15.02 22.37
CA GLY A 100 -43.16 15.71 21.08
C GLY A 100 -44.05 15.12 19.98
N ALA A 101 -44.25 15.91 18.92
CA ALA A 101 -45.05 15.54 17.75
C ALA A 101 -44.29 15.89 16.46
N ALA A 102 -44.27 14.98 15.49
CA ALA A 102 -43.53 15.14 14.24
C ALA A 102 -43.85 16.47 13.54
N GLY A 103 -42.81 17.26 13.24
CA GLY A 103 -42.94 18.55 12.56
C GLY A 103 -43.48 19.69 13.42
N GLN A 104 -43.54 19.52 14.76
CA GLN A 104 -44.03 20.57 15.67
C GLN A 104 -42.90 21.04 16.60
N SER A 105 -42.15 22.03 16.15
CA SER A 105 -41.05 22.65 16.88
C SER A 105 -41.48 23.77 17.82
N GLY A 106 -40.57 24.15 18.72
CA GLY A 106 -40.70 25.23 19.69
C GLY A 106 -40.49 24.74 21.12
N CYS A 107 -40.30 25.66 22.08
CA CYS A 107 -40.00 25.29 23.46
C CYS A 107 -41.27 25.30 24.31
N ALA A 108 -41.89 24.14 24.56
CA ALA A 108 -43.10 24.05 25.38
C ALA A 108 -43.14 22.79 26.24
N ASP A 109 -43.48 22.95 27.52
CA ASP A 109 -43.73 21.84 28.43
C ASP A 109 -45.21 21.45 28.49
N ALA A 110 -45.46 20.18 28.84
CA ALA A 110 -46.80 19.64 28.97
C ALA A 110 -46.89 18.55 30.04
N THR A 111 -48.11 18.36 30.55
CA THR A 111 -48.47 17.29 31.50
C THR A 111 -48.66 15.91 30.83
N ASN A 112 -48.40 15.80 29.53
CA ASN A 112 -48.37 14.57 28.75
C ASN A 112 -47.62 14.79 27.42
N GLY A 113 -47.16 13.71 26.81
CA GLY A 113 -46.27 13.76 25.64
C GLY A 113 -46.77 14.55 24.43
N ALA A 114 -48.08 14.54 24.16
CA ALA A 114 -48.66 15.15 22.97
C ALA A 114 -48.63 16.69 22.99
N GLY A 115 -48.54 17.31 24.17
CA GLY A 115 -48.41 18.76 24.32
C GLY A 115 -46.98 19.28 24.29
N ALA A 116 -45.99 18.43 24.57
CA ALA A 116 -44.58 18.85 24.68
C ALA A 116 -44.00 19.24 23.32
N ARG A 117 -43.15 20.27 23.26
CA ARG A 117 -42.46 20.71 22.05
C ARG A 117 -40.97 20.86 22.33
N PHE A 118 -40.17 20.48 21.35
CA PHE A 118 -38.71 20.58 21.34
C PHE A 118 -38.26 21.51 20.21
N GLY A 119 -37.04 22.03 20.32
CA GLY A 119 -36.41 22.85 19.30
C GLY A 119 -36.26 22.14 17.96
N LEU A 120 -36.22 22.93 16.89
CA LEU A 120 -35.62 22.58 15.61
C LEU A 120 -34.99 23.86 15.05
N TYR A 121 -33.73 23.77 14.59
CA TYR A 121 -33.08 24.84 13.84
C TYR A 121 -32.82 24.34 12.41
N ASP A 122 -33.43 24.99 11.43
CA ASP A 122 -33.27 24.69 10.00
C ASP A 122 -32.43 25.80 9.36
N ASN A 123 -31.15 25.49 9.14
CA ASN A 123 -30.10 26.41 8.73
C ASN A 123 -29.29 25.77 7.61
N VAL A 124 -29.45 26.28 6.39
CA VAL A 124 -28.90 25.68 5.15
C VAL A 124 -27.37 25.79 5.05
N TYR A 125 -26.70 26.48 5.98
CA TYR A 125 -25.23 26.67 5.98
C TYR A 125 -24.46 25.85 7.02
N THR A 126 -25.12 25.18 7.97
CA THR A 126 -24.49 24.14 8.81
C THR A 126 -25.28 22.86 8.67
N TRP A 127 -24.62 21.78 8.25
CA TRP A 127 -25.25 20.51 7.85
C TRP A 127 -25.73 19.63 9.03
N ASN A 128 -26.30 20.26 10.06
CA ASN A 128 -26.88 19.64 11.26
C ASN A 128 -27.87 20.60 11.91
N GLY A 129 -29.03 20.08 12.36
CA GLY A 129 -30.04 20.83 13.10
C GLY A 129 -30.01 20.49 14.59
N SER A 130 -30.40 21.42 15.46
CA SER A 130 -30.54 21.15 16.90
C SER A 130 -31.73 20.22 17.15
N PHE A 131 -31.44 18.98 17.53
CA PHE A 131 -32.42 17.94 17.87
C PHE A 131 -32.40 17.64 19.39
N PRO A 132 -33.46 17.02 19.95
CA PRO A 132 -33.56 16.75 21.38
C PRO A 132 -32.84 15.44 21.77
N THR A 133 -31.58 15.56 22.22
CA THR A 133 -30.66 14.46 22.58
C THR A 133 -30.91 13.90 23.99
N PRO A 134 -31.21 12.61 24.19
CA PRO A 134 -31.16 11.98 25.52
C PRO A 134 -29.74 11.96 26.12
N ILE A 135 -29.59 12.44 27.36
CA ILE A 135 -28.30 12.60 28.08
C ILE A 135 -28.21 11.82 29.40
N GLY A 136 -29.21 10.99 29.72
CA GLY A 136 -29.17 10.05 30.84
C GLY A 136 -30.51 9.87 31.56
N PHE A 137 -30.49 9.11 32.66
CA PHE A 137 -31.67 8.67 33.39
C PHE A 137 -31.37 8.57 34.90
N ASP A 138 -32.23 9.14 35.77
CA ASP A 138 -32.01 9.15 37.22
C ASP A 138 -32.58 7.92 37.97
N GLY A 139 -33.19 6.98 37.23
CA GLY A 139 -33.98 5.87 37.77
C GLY A 139 -35.49 6.04 37.58
N ARG A 140 -35.97 7.27 37.31
CA ARG A 140 -37.38 7.63 37.18
C ARG A 140 -37.68 8.49 35.94
N LEU A 141 -36.89 9.53 35.68
CA LEU A 141 -37.03 10.45 34.55
C LEU A 141 -35.85 10.34 33.59
N LEU A 142 -36.16 10.45 32.30
CA LEU A 142 -35.19 10.67 31.24
C LEU A 142 -34.82 12.15 31.22
N TYR A 143 -33.54 12.47 30.98
CA TYR A 143 -33.09 13.84 30.78
C TYR A 143 -32.61 14.01 29.35
N VAL A 144 -33.00 15.14 28.75
CA VAL A 144 -32.87 15.45 27.33
C VAL A 144 -32.23 16.83 27.21
N ARG A 145 -31.12 16.93 26.50
CA ARG A 145 -30.54 18.20 26.03
C ARG A 145 -31.32 18.66 24.80
N ASP A 146 -31.55 19.96 24.72
CA ASP A 146 -32.09 20.65 23.57
C ASP A 146 -31.37 22.01 23.53
N ASP A 147 -30.57 22.25 22.49
CA ASP A 147 -29.70 23.43 22.42
C ASP A 147 -30.49 24.75 22.26
N LEU A 148 -31.78 24.67 21.93
CA LEU A 148 -32.68 25.81 21.83
C LEU A 148 -33.58 25.95 23.07
N CYS A 149 -33.98 24.83 23.68
CA CYS A 149 -34.99 24.78 24.74
C CYS A 149 -34.46 24.34 26.12
N GLY A 150 -33.13 24.25 26.27
CA GLY A 150 -32.43 23.88 27.50
C GLY A 150 -32.58 22.39 27.85
N ILE A 151 -32.02 21.99 29.00
CA ILE A 151 -32.19 20.61 29.47
C ILE A 151 -33.63 20.43 29.99
N ARG A 152 -34.27 19.36 29.53
CA ARG A 152 -35.64 18.94 29.86
C ARG A 152 -35.61 17.60 30.56
N SER A 153 -36.47 17.44 31.56
CA SER A 153 -36.83 16.12 32.09
C SER A 153 -38.07 15.61 31.35
N VAL A 154 -38.16 14.30 31.13
CA VAL A 154 -39.24 13.60 30.43
C VAL A 154 -39.63 12.36 31.25
N ASP A 155 -40.91 12.25 31.59
CA ASP A 155 -41.49 11.06 32.20
C ASP A 155 -41.68 9.96 31.13
N PRO A 156 -41.00 8.80 31.23
CA PRO A 156 -41.08 7.74 30.21
C PRO A 156 -42.41 6.97 30.20
N VAL A 157 -43.31 7.23 31.16
CA VAL A 157 -44.63 6.59 31.29
C VAL A 157 -45.75 7.54 30.88
N THR A 158 -45.71 8.80 31.31
CA THR A 158 -46.76 9.79 30.99
C THR A 158 -46.42 10.72 29.82
N GLY A 159 -45.15 10.81 29.46
CA GLY A 159 -44.66 11.78 28.47
C GLY A 159 -44.62 13.21 28.97
N ALA A 160 -44.96 13.47 30.25
CA ALA A 160 -44.89 14.81 30.81
C ALA A 160 -43.44 15.34 30.76
N THR A 161 -43.27 16.61 30.39
CA THR A 161 -41.96 17.26 30.31
C THR A 161 -41.85 18.43 31.28
N THR A 162 -40.64 18.73 31.72
CA THR A 162 -40.34 19.93 32.52
C THR A 162 -38.91 20.38 32.24
N THR A 163 -38.75 21.59 31.69
CA THR A 163 -37.46 22.29 31.53
C THR A 163 -36.85 22.59 32.90
N LEU A 164 -35.54 22.31 33.04
CA LEU A 164 -34.79 22.55 34.27
C LEU A 164 -34.38 24.03 34.34
N THR A 165 -34.99 24.78 35.26
CA THR A 165 -34.62 26.19 35.51
C THR A 165 -33.43 26.33 36.46
N GLY A 166 -32.67 27.42 36.32
CA GLY A 166 -31.52 27.71 37.18
C GLY A 166 -30.32 26.79 36.89
N LEU A 167 -30.09 26.50 35.61
CA LEU A 167 -28.88 25.86 35.11
C LEU A 167 -27.81 26.92 34.78
N PRO A 168 -26.51 26.59 34.89
CA PRO A 168 -25.41 27.50 34.61
C PRO A 168 -25.04 27.43 33.12
N ILE A 169 -26.01 27.72 32.26
CA ILE A 169 -25.86 27.74 30.80
C ILE A 169 -26.39 29.08 30.27
N LYS A 170 -25.71 29.66 29.27
CA LYS A 170 -26.24 30.83 28.56
C LYS A 170 -27.29 30.35 27.55
N GLU A 171 -28.53 30.86 27.65
CA GLU A 171 -29.51 30.73 26.58
C GLU A 171 -28.94 31.37 25.30
N HIS A 172 -29.01 30.64 24.18
CA HIS A 172 -28.41 31.01 22.89
C HIS A 172 -26.87 31.20 22.90
N SER A 173 -26.12 30.47 23.73
CA SER A 173 -24.65 30.44 23.62
C SER A 173 -24.18 29.91 22.26
N THR A 174 -23.20 30.59 21.67
CA THR A 174 -22.45 30.11 20.49
C THR A 174 -21.43 29.02 20.82
N THR A 175 -21.04 28.89 22.10
CA THR A 175 -20.15 27.82 22.58
C THR A 175 -20.93 26.56 22.98
N PRO A 176 -20.44 25.35 22.64
CA PRO A 176 -21.10 24.11 23.03
C PRO A 176 -20.93 23.82 24.53
N TRP A 177 -22.04 23.68 25.25
CA TRP A 177 -22.07 23.09 26.59
C TRP A 177 -22.34 21.58 26.49
N ARG A 178 -21.98 20.82 27.54
CA ARG A 178 -22.12 19.35 27.57
C ARG A 178 -22.72 18.91 28.91
N ALA A 179 -23.55 17.87 28.90
CA ALA A 179 -24.18 17.38 30.13
C ALA A 179 -24.42 15.86 30.12
N THR A 180 -24.39 15.25 31.31
CA THR A 180 -24.63 13.81 31.55
C THR A 180 -25.35 13.61 32.89
N VAL A 181 -26.09 12.51 33.06
CA VAL A 181 -26.71 12.13 34.35
C VAL A 181 -26.13 10.81 34.87
N ALA A 182 -25.76 10.76 36.15
CA ALA A 182 -25.23 9.57 36.82
C ALA A 182 -25.87 9.40 38.22
N GLY A 183 -26.91 8.56 38.29
CA GLY A 183 -27.78 8.45 39.45
C GLY A 183 -28.60 9.73 39.66
N GLY A 184 -28.83 10.13 40.91
CA GLY A 184 -29.58 11.34 41.27
C GLY A 184 -28.85 12.67 41.01
N THR A 185 -27.79 12.69 40.20
CA THR A 185 -26.97 13.89 39.94
C THR A 185 -26.74 14.09 38.45
N MET A 186 -26.95 15.33 38.00
CA MET A 186 -26.62 15.80 36.66
C MET A 186 -25.31 16.59 36.71
N TYR A 187 -24.43 16.33 35.75
CA TYR A 187 -23.15 17.02 35.59
C TYR A 187 -23.19 17.85 34.32
N ILE A 188 -22.76 19.11 34.40
CA ILE A 188 -22.84 20.09 33.31
C ILE A 188 -21.47 20.76 33.16
N LEU A 189 -20.85 20.57 32.00
CA LEU A 189 -19.66 21.28 31.58
C LEU A 189 -20.10 22.52 30.79
N ASP A 190 -19.90 23.70 31.39
CA ASP A 190 -20.08 24.99 30.73
C ASP A 190 -18.74 25.45 30.11
N ASN A 191 -18.82 26.03 28.92
CA ASN A 191 -17.71 26.65 28.20
C ASN A 191 -18.00 28.14 27.97
N PRO A 192 -17.81 28.99 28.99
CA PRO A 192 -17.97 30.41 28.85
C PRO A 192 -16.83 31.00 28.01
N GLU A 193 -17.20 31.64 26.89
CA GLU A 193 -16.28 32.50 26.11
C GLU A 193 -15.44 33.39 27.05
N ASP A 194 -14.11 33.39 26.84
CA ASP A 194 -13.08 34.07 27.63
C ASP A 194 -12.89 33.62 29.11
N ALA A 195 -13.32 32.42 29.52
CA ALA A 195 -13.10 31.91 30.88
C ALA A 195 -12.83 30.39 30.95
N PRO A 196 -12.19 29.89 32.05
CA PRO A 196 -11.95 28.47 32.24
C PRO A 196 -13.25 27.65 32.29
N TYR A 197 -13.21 26.47 31.65
CA TYR A 197 -14.26 25.44 31.72
C TYR A 197 -14.71 25.20 33.16
N LYS A 198 -16.02 25.13 33.38
CA LYS A 198 -16.60 24.86 34.70
C LYS A 198 -17.48 23.65 34.66
N LEU A 199 -17.14 22.67 35.50
CA LEU A 199 -17.97 21.51 35.73
C LEU A 199 -18.83 21.77 36.96
N TYR A 200 -20.13 21.86 36.72
CA TYR A 200 -21.17 21.97 37.73
C TYR A 200 -21.77 20.61 38.02
N GLN A 201 -22.29 20.45 39.23
CA GLN A 201 -23.13 19.33 39.61
C GLN A 201 -24.47 19.83 40.14
N ARG A 202 -25.55 19.16 39.74
CA ARG A 202 -26.92 19.46 40.17
C ARG A 202 -27.55 18.21 40.77
N ASP A 203 -27.96 18.33 42.02
CA ASP A 203 -28.80 17.32 42.67
C ASP A 203 -30.22 17.39 42.08
N LEU A 204 -30.70 16.26 41.54
CA LEU A 204 -31.95 16.21 40.77
C LEU A 204 -33.20 16.12 41.66
N ALA A 205 -33.06 15.81 42.95
CA ALA A 205 -34.17 15.74 43.90
C ALA A 205 -34.48 17.10 44.53
N THR A 206 -33.46 17.92 44.76
CA THR A 206 -33.55 19.26 45.39
C THR A 206 -33.45 20.40 44.38
N GLY A 207 -32.90 20.15 43.18
CA GLY A 207 -32.62 21.18 42.17
C GLY A 207 -31.42 22.06 42.48
N VAL A 208 -30.70 21.81 43.58
CA VAL A 208 -29.52 22.61 43.97
C VAL A 208 -28.36 22.34 43.01
N THR A 209 -27.84 23.40 42.40
CA THR A 209 -26.65 23.37 41.53
C THR A 209 -25.45 23.97 42.25
N THR A 210 -24.29 23.31 42.20
CA THR A 210 -23.01 23.81 42.72
C THR A 210 -21.90 23.64 41.69
N VAL A 211 -20.81 24.41 41.83
CA VAL A 211 -19.56 24.14 41.10
C VAL A 211 -18.93 22.90 41.72
N LEU A 212 -18.66 21.85 40.93
CA LEU A 212 -17.82 20.73 41.34
C LEU A 212 -16.34 21.10 41.18
N THR A 213 -15.96 21.69 40.05
CA THR A 213 -14.62 22.23 39.83
C THR A 213 -14.59 23.30 38.75
N ASP A 214 -13.77 24.34 38.96
CA ASP A 214 -13.45 25.43 38.03
C ASP A 214 -11.96 25.40 37.61
N LYS A 215 -11.26 24.30 37.92
CA LYS A 215 -9.82 24.10 37.69
C LYS A 215 -9.51 23.34 36.39
N ILE A 216 -10.51 23.15 35.53
CA ILE A 216 -10.33 22.45 34.26
C ILE A 216 -9.43 23.30 33.37
N PRO A 217 -8.29 22.78 32.88
CA PRO A 217 -7.35 23.60 32.14
C PRO A 217 -7.96 24.17 30.86
N THR A 218 -7.99 25.50 30.75
CA THR A 218 -8.07 26.20 29.47
C THR A 218 -6.70 26.73 29.08
N LEU A 219 -6.25 26.35 27.91
CA LEU A 219 -5.09 26.93 27.25
C LEU A 219 -5.57 28.12 26.38
N PRO A 220 -4.71 29.11 26.10
CA PRO A 220 -5.14 30.42 25.60
C PRO A 220 -5.82 30.33 24.24
N ALA A 221 -6.79 31.22 24.00
CA ALA A 221 -7.43 31.35 22.69
C ALA A 221 -6.39 31.68 21.59
N PRO A 222 -6.53 31.13 20.37
CA PRO A 222 -5.56 31.29 19.29
C PRO A 222 -5.37 32.75 18.90
N GLY A 223 -4.15 33.08 18.43
CA GLY A 223 -3.84 34.43 17.97
C GLY A 223 -4.63 34.81 16.70
N PRO A 224 -4.83 36.10 16.38
CA PRO A 224 -5.61 36.54 15.21
C PRO A 224 -4.98 36.22 13.84
N THR A 225 -3.90 35.43 13.81
CA THR A 225 -3.21 34.92 12.62
C THR A 225 -3.16 33.38 12.58
N GLU A 226 -3.63 32.70 13.63
CA GLU A 226 -3.83 31.25 13.66
C GLU A 226 -5.28 30.95 13.25
N PRO A 227 -5.55 29.84 12.53
CA PRO A 227 -6.91 29.48 12.18
C PRO A 227 -7.68 29.04 13.44
N TYR A 228 -9.02 29.11 13.39
CA TYR A 228 -9.93 29.03 14.55
C TYR A 228 -10.07 27.63 15.20
N TYR A 229 -9.07 26.77 15.05
CA TYR A 229 -9.07 25.34 15.37
C TYR A 229 -7.89 25.02 16.30
N SER A 230 -7.99 25.37 17.59
CA SER A 230 -7.00 24.96 18.58
C SER A 230 -7.23 23.51 19.00
N ASP A 231 -6.17 22.69 18.96
CA ASP A 231 -6.22 21.23 19.14
C ASP A 231 -6.65 20.72 20.54
N GLU A 232 -7.07 21.58 21.46
CA GLU A 232 -7.23 21.22 22.90
C GLU A 232 -8.65 21.45 23.47
N PHE A 233 -9.70 21.21 22.66
CA PHE A 233 -11.11 21.26 23.07
C PHE A 233 -11.56 19.99 23.84
N ILE A 234 -12.54 20.11 24.74
CA ILE A 234 -13.20 18.97 25.43
C ILE A 234 -14.49 18.63 24.69
N GLY A 235 -14.46 17.61 23.84
CA GLY A 235 -15.61 17.25 22.99
C GLY A 235 -16.80 16.68 23.75
N THR A 236 -16.55 15.90 24.82
CA THR A 236 -17.58 15.06 25.43
C THR A 236 -17.38 14.78 26.92
N ILE A 237 -18.48 14.38 27.59
CA ILE A 237 -18.60 14.17 29.04
C ILE A 237 -19.40 12.90 29.32
N VAL A 238 -18.94 12.11 30.28
CA VAL A 238 -19.67 10.94 30.82
C VAL A 238 -19.37 10.80 32.31
N ALA A 239 -20.30 10.27 33.10
CA ALA A 239 -20.11 10.09 34.54
C ALA A 239 -20.55 8.69 35.00
N ASP A 240 -19.85 8.17 36.01
CA ASP A 240 -20.13 6.88 36.66
C ASP A 240 -20.30 7.07 38.17
N GLU A 241 -20.31 5.99 38.97
CA GLU A 241 -20.49 6.08 40.43
C GLU A 241 -19.34 6.78 41.17
N GLU A 242 -18.15 6.87 40.59
CA GLU A 242 -16.95 7.44 41.22
C GLU A 242 -16.58 8.84 40.68
N ALA A 243 -16.64 9.01 39.36
CA ALA A 243 -16.00 10.11 38.66
C ALA A 243 -16.88 10.72 37.57
N VAL A 244 -16.57 11.96 37.22
CA VAL A 244 -16.95 12.58 35.95
C VAL A 244 -15.72 12.55 35.05
N TRP A 245 -15.88 12.07 33.83
CA TRP A 245 -14.83 11.93 32.84
C TRP A 245 -15.06 12.94 31.72
N LEU A 246 -14.01 13.70 31.41
CA LEU A 246 -13.99 14.72 30.35
C LEU A 246 -12.96 14.28 29.29
N TRP A 247 -13.35 14.23 28.03
CA TRP A 247 -12.49 13.72 26.94
C TRP A 247 -12.21 14.80 25.89
N GLY A 248 -10.93 15.11 25.71
CA GLY A 248 -10.35 15.89 24.60
C GLY A 248 -9.07 15.20 24.11
N VAL A 249 -7.99 15.94 23.82
CA VAL A 249 -6.65 15.33 23.59
C VAL A 249 -6.10 14.58 24.81
N ARG A 250 -6.66 14.83 25.99
CA ARG A 250 -6.41 14.08 27.22
C ARG A 250 -7.74 13.64 27.82
N LEU A 251 -7.70 12.54 28.57
CA LEU A 251 -8.80 12.12 29.42
C LEU A 251 -8.56 12.67 30.83
N TYR A 252 -9.54 13.40 31.35
CA TYR A 252 -9.55 13.95 32.70
C TYR A 252 -10.56 13.18 33.55
N ARG A 253 -10.12 12.65 34.70
CA ARG A 253 -10.97 12.12 35.78
C ARG A 253 -11.15 13.21 36.82
N VAL A 254 -12.37 13.71 36.96
CA VAL A 254 -12.78 14.58 38.07
C VAL A 254 -13.47 13.74 39.13
N ASP A 255 -12.98 13.76 40.36
CA ASP A 255 -13.62 13.04 41.46
C ASP A 255 -14.95 13.68 41.86
N ARG A 256 -16.03 12.88 41.96
CA ARG A 256 -17.39 13.37 42.25
C ARG A 256 -17.54 13.98 43.65
N LYS A 257 -16.63 13.71 44.59
CA LYS A 257 -16.72 14.15 45.99
C LYS A 257 -15.79 15.33 46.29
N THR A 258 -14.60 15.36 45.70
CA THR A 258 -13.59 16.40 45.99
C THR A 258 -13.46 17.47 44.90
N GLY A 259 -13.93 17.21 43.68
CA GLY A 259 -13.68 18.08 42.53
C GLY A 259 -12.22 18.08 42.07
N GLU A 260 -11.40 17.17 42.60
CA GLU A 260 -9.99 17.01 42.25
C GLU A 260 -9.87 16.41 40.85
N ILE A 261 -8.99 17.00 40.03
CA ILE A 261 -8.77 16.62 38.65
C ILE A 261 -7.47 15.85 38.55
N THR A 262 -7.54 14.63 38.03
CA THR A 262 -6.38 13.87 37.57
C THR A 262 -6.49 13.68 36.07
N SER A 263 -5.39 13.83 35.33
CA SER A 263 -5.35 13.63 33.88
C SER A 263 -4.36 12.53 33.53
N ARG A 264 -4.71 11.73 32.51
CA ARG A 264 -3.79 10.81 31.87
C ARG A 264 -3.66 11.16 30.39
N GLN A 265 -2.43 11.16 29.91
CA GLN A 265 -2.12 11.17 28.50
C GLN A 265 -1.85 9.73 28.09
N PHE A 266 -2.81 9.13 27.38
CA PHE A 266 -2.65 7.81 26.78
C PHE A 266 -1.99 7.96 25.40
N PRO A 267 -1.23 6.96 24.92
CA PRO A 267 -0.70 6.93 23.56
C PRO A 267 -1.84 6.58 22.58
N PHE A 268 -2.68 7.56 22.25
CA PHE A 268 -3.86 7.36 21.41
C PHE A 268 -3.53 7.24 19.92
N ASN A 269 -3.92 6.11 19.33
CA ASN A 269 -4.18 6.01 17.89
C ASN A 269 -5.68 6.17 17.59
N ALA A 270 -6.59 5.69 18.46
CA ALA A 270 -8.03 5.91 18.32
C ALA A 270 -8.46 7.29 18.83
N ARG A 271 -9.15 8.07 17.98
CA ARG A 271 -9.87 9.29 18.38
C ARG A 271 -11.38 8.99 18.43
N PRO A 272 -12.12 9.32 19.51
CA PRO A 272 -13.57 9.22 19.48
C PRO A 272 -14.15 10.20 18.45
N LEU A 273 -15.25 9.80 17.82
CA LEU A 273 -15.85 10.51 16.69
C LEU A 273 -16.13 12.00 16.99
N ALA A 274 -15.36 12.89 16.37
CA ALA A 274 -15.66 14.31 16.28
C ALA A 274 -15.97 14.62 14.80
N THR A 275 -17.23 14.91 14.51
CA THR A 275 -17.78 15.07 13.15
C THR A 275 -17.10 16.20 12.35
N TYR A 276 -16.04 15.88 11.61
CA TYR A 276 -15.24 16.86 10.89
C TYR A 276 -15.78 17.14 9.47
N ARG A 277 -16.98 17.74 9.38
CA ARG A 277 -17.61 18.12 8.10
C ARG A 277 -17.39 19.61 7.76
N GLY A 278 -16.27 19.90 7.11
CA GLY A 278 -15.98 21.19 6.46
C GLY A 278 -15.55 22.32 7.42
N ASN A 279 -15.70 23.57 6.98
CA ASN A 279 -15.20 24.78 7.65
C ASN A 279 -15.98 25.19 8.93
N ALA A 280 -16.48 24.23 9.70
CA ALA A 280 -17.11 24.43 10.99
C ALA A 280 -16.85 23.20 11.88
N PRO A 281 -16.27 23.35 13.09
CA PRO A 281 -16.11 22.24 14.01
C PRO A 281 -17.48 21.74 14.49
N GLN A 282 -17.78 20.45 14.30
CA GLN A 282 -18.99 19.81 14.85
C GLN A 282 -18.53 18.73 15.85
N HIS A 283 -18.98 18.82 17.11
CA HIS A 283 -18.22 18.32 18.26
C HIS A 283 -19.03 17.40 19.20
N ASP A 284 -19.97 16.61 18.69
CA ASP A 284 -20.93 15.86 19.51
C ASP A 284 -20.67 14.34 19.47
N GLY A 285 -19.45 13.94 19.84
CA GLY A 285 -19.05 12.55 19.98
C GLY A 285 -19.62 11.90 21.25
N HIS A 286 -20.57 10.98 21.10
CA HIS A 286 -21.19 10.29 22.23
C HIS A 286 -20.35 9.10 22.74
N ILE A 287 -20.17 9.05 24.07
CA ILE A 287 -19.40 8.03 24.80
C ILE A 287 -20.22 7.58 26.01
N THR A 288 -20.17 6.30 26.35
CA THR A 288 -20.82 5.76 27.56
C THR A 288 -19.86 4.92 28.40
N VAL A 289 -20.18 4.71 29.68
CA VAL A 289 -19.34 3.98 30.65
C VAL A 289 -20.11 2.84 31.29
N VAL A 290 -19.56 1.63 31.24
CA VAL A 290 -20.09 0.46 31.94
C VAL A 290 -18.93 -0.33 32.56
N GLY A 291 -18.98 -0.54 33.88
CA GLY A 291 -17.89 -1.18 34.62
C GLY A 291 -16.58 -0.39 34.51
N ASP A 292 -15.50 -1.07 34.16
CA ASP A 292 -14.16 -0.48 34.01
C ASP A 292 -13.89 0.11 32.62
N TRP A 293 -14.90 0.24 31.76
CA TRP A 293 -14.71 0.55 30.34
C TRP A 293 -15.54 1.74 29.85
N PHE A 294 -14.91 2.62 29.06
CA PHE A 294 -15.59 3.51 28.12
C PHE A 294 -15.94 2.75 26.84
N TYR A 295 -17.07 3.07 26.21
CA TYR A 295 -17.47 2.58 24.88
C TYR A 295 -17.72 3.79 23.98
N PHE A 296 -17.05 3.85 22.83
CA PHE A 296 -17.02 5.01 21.92
C PHE A 296 -16.89 4.58 20.45
N ALA A 297 -17.53 5.34 19.56
CA ALA A 297 -17.37 5.14 18.12
C ALA A 297 -16.09 5.82 17.64
N VAL A 298 -15.41 5.18 16.70
CA VAL A 298 -14.21 5.70 16.05
C VAL A 298 -14.47 5.81 14.56
N GLN A 299 -14.19 6.98 14.00
CA GLN A 299 -13.98 7.12 12.56
C GLN A 299 -12.48 6.99 12.34
N ASP A 300 -12.06 5.90 11.71
CA ASP A 300 -10.70 5.77 11.17
C ASP A 300 -10.64 6.52 9.82
N ASN A 301 -9.44 6.67 9.24
CA ASN A 301 -9.25 7.38 7.96
C ASN A 301 -9.96 6.72 6.76
N GLN A 302 -10.49 5.51 6.92
CA GLN A 302 -10.98 4.65 5.82
C GLN A 302 -12.48 4.83 5.50
N ASP A 303 -13.09 5.97 5.87
CA ASP A 303 -14.54 6.28 5.80
C ASP A 303 -15.49 5.32 6.57
N PHE A 304 -15.05 4.12 6.95
CA PHE A 304 -15.82 3.16 7.73
C PHE A 304 -15.83 3.49 9.23
N PRO A 305 -17.01 3.61 9.88
CA PRO A 305 -17.11 3.84 11.31
C PRO A 305 -17.13 2.52 12.12
N SER A 306 -16.38 2.51 13.22
CA SER A 306 -16.01 1.31 13.97
C SER A 306 -16.24 1.46 15.48
N LEU A 307 -16.24 0.34 16.22
CA LEU A 307 -16.65 0.25 17.61
C LEU A 307 -15.48 -0.18 18.53
N ALA A 308 -15.11 0.68 19.47
CA ALA A 308 -14.02 0.44 20.41
C ALA A 308 -14.44 0.64 21.89
N ARG A 309 -13.61 0.12 22.79
CA ARG A 309 -13.66 0.39 24.24
C ARG A 309 -12.27 0.66 24.82
N LEU A 310 -12.23 1.44 25.90
CA LEU A 310 -10.99 1.84 26.59
C LEU A 310 -11.14 1.59 28.09
N ASN A 311 -10.17 0.93 28.70
CA ASN A 311 -10.18 0.63 30.13
C ASN A 311 -9.81 1.87 30.97
N LYS A 312 -10.70 2.29 31.87
CA LYS A 312 -10.54 3.46 32.75
C LYS A 312 -9.31 3.39 33.65
N ASN A 313 -8.89 2.17 34.02
CA ASN A 313 -7.87 1.91 35.04
C ASN A 313 -6.51 1.59 34.42
N THR A 314 -6.46 0.77 33.37
CA THR A 314 -5.21 0.37 32.69
C THR A 314 -4.84 1.25 31.50
N GLY A 315 -5.82 1.85 30.80
CA GLY A 315 -5.60 2.51 29.51
C GLY A 315 -5.57 1.56 28.30
N GLU A 316 -5.95 0.30 28.50
CA GLU A 316 -6.03 -0.72 27.46
C GLU A 316 -7.14 -0.41 26.45
N GLU A 317 -6.78 -0.31 25.17
CA GLU A 317 -7.67 -0.10 24.02
C GLU A 317 -8.07 -1.46 23.43
N GLN A 318 -9.36 -1.72 23.26
CA GLN A 318 -9.85 -2.97 22.66
C GLN A 318 -10.94 -2.66 21.62
N TRP A 319 -10.83 -3.29 20.45
CA TRP A 319 -11.78 -3.10 19.36
C TRP A 319 -12.81 -4.23 19.37
N LEU A 320 -14.08 -3.85 19.32
CA LEU A 320 -15.20 -4.79 19.39
C LEU A 320 -15.74 -5.08 17.99
N VAL A 321 -15.67 -4.11 17.08
CA VAL A 321 -15.95 -4.28 15.65
C VAL A 321 -15.10 -3.31 14.81
N GLY A 322 -14.59 -3.77 13.66
CA GLY A 322 -14.19 -2.88 12.56
C GLY A 322 -12.76 -2.34 12.59
N ARG A 323 -11.78 -3.06 13.15
CA ARG A 323 -10.35 -2.76 12.90
C ARG A 323 -9.73 -3.68 11.86
N ASP A 324 -10.01 -4.98 11.96
CA ASP A 324 -9.37 -6.04 11.16
C ASP A 324 -10.40 -7.12 10.73
N ALA A 325 -11.65 -6.70 10.50
CA ALA A 325 -12.76 -7.52 10.02
C ALA A 325 -13.46 -6.82 8.83
N GLU A 326 -14.18 -7.59 8.00
CA GLU A 326 -15.05 -7.07 6.94
C GLU A 326 -15.89 -5.87 7.44
N PRO A 327 -15.97 -4.75 6.67
CA PRO A 327 -16.83 -3.64 7.04
C PRO A 327 -18.28 -4.13 7.14
N LEU A 328 -19.03 -3.63 8.12
CA LEU A 328 -20.35 -4.18 8.54
C LEU A 328 -21.46 -4.20 7.47
N GLY A 329 -21.19 -3.80 6.23
CA GLY A 329 -22.21 -3.64 5.18
C GLY A 329 -23.20 -2.50 5.44
N LEU A 330 -22.91 -1.64 6.43
CA LEU A 330 -23.78 -0.52 6.86
C LEU A 330 -23.63 0.71 5.97
N HIS A 331 -23.48 0.48 4.68
CA HIS A 331 -23.43 1.49 3.64
C HIS A 331 -24.35 0.99 2.53
N ASP A 332 -25.46 1.70 2.29
CA ASP A 332 -26.21 1.58 1.05
C ASP A 332 -25.56 2.44 -0.04
N ASP A 333 -26.11 2.43 -1.26
CA ASP A 333 -25.60 3.26 -2.36
C ASP A 333 -25.83 4.79 -2.14
N ALA A 334 -26.29 5.23 -0.96
CA ALA A 334 -26.67 6.61 -0.64
C ALA A 334 -25.82 7.29 0.46
N GLY A 335 -24.96 6.57 1.17
CA GLY A 335 -23.93 7.16 2.05
C GLY A 335 -24.40 7.60 3.43
N GLY A 336 -24.98 6.66 4.19
CA GLY A 336 -25.33 6.81 5.60
C GLY A 336 -24.18 6.52 6.58
N TRP A 337 -24.16 7.15 7.75
CA TRP A 337 -23.01 7.15 8.69
C TRP A 337 -23.43 6.66 10.08
N LEU A 338 -22.61 5.81 10.74
CA LEU A 338 -22.75 5.57 12.18
C LEU A 338 -22.18 6.78 12.92
N SER A 339 -23.07 7.68 13.35
CA SER A 339 -22.69 8.93 14.01
C SER A 339 -22.44 8.77 15.52
N GLU A 340 -23.18 7.89 16.21
CA GLU A 340 -23.25 7.92 17.67
C GLU A 340 -23.38 6.52 18.34
N ILE A 341 -22.51 6.23 19.32
CA ILE A 341 -22.77 5.20 20.35
C ILE A 341 -23.61 5.78 21.45
N THR A 342 -24.65 5.05 21.81
CA THR A 342 -25.77 5.66 22.52
C THR A 342 -26.44 4.71 23.52
N GLY A 343 -26.10 3.42 23.53
CA GLY A 343 -26.53 2.53 24.61
C GLY A 343 -25.58 1.37 24.84
N VAL A 344 -25.36 1.00 26.10
CA VAL A 344 -24.75 -0.28 26.49
C VAL A 344 -25.59 -0.86 27.63
N THR A 345 -25.78 -2.17 27.67
CA THR A 345 -26.48 -2.82 28.79
C THR A 345 -25.67 -2.71 30.08
N SER A 346 -26.34 -2.68 31.24
CA SER A 346 -25.70 -2.50 32.55
C SER A 346 -24.73 -3.63 32.97
N ASP A 347 -24.71 -4.74 32.23
CA ASP A 347 -23.78 -5.87 32.40
C ASP A 347 -22.62 -5.88 31.39
N GLY A 348 -22.54 -4.86 30.51
CA GLY A 348 -21.53 -4.71 29.48
C GLY A 348 -21.59 -5.73 28.34
N THR A 349 -22.69 -6.50 28.21
CA THR A 349 -22.79 -7.60 27.22
C THR A 349 -23.31 -7.19 25.86
N ARG A 350 -23.92 -5.99 25.71
CA ARG A 350 -24.55 -5.57 24.46
C ARG A 350 -24.44 -4.06 24.25
N VAL A 351 -24.06 -3.68 23.03
CA VAL A 351 -23.94 -2.28 22.57
C VAL A 351 -25.06 -1.96 21.59
N TYR A 352 -25.57 -0.73 21.65
CA TYR A 352 -26.53 -0.15 20.72
C TYR A 352 -25.94 1.10 20.08
N VAL A 353 -26.07 1.20 18.75
CA VAL A 353 -25.48 2.26 17.92
C VAL A 353 -26.55 2.85 17.02
N ALA A 354 -26.58 4.18 16.86
CA ALA A 354 -27.51 4.87 15.98
C ALA A 354 -26.85 5.18 14.62
N GLN A 355 -27.58 4.99 13.54
CA GLN A 355 -27.18 5.34 12.18
C GLN A 355 -28.10 6.43 11.62
N ASP A 356 -27.49 7.54 11.18
CA ASP A 356 -28.17 8.62 10.49
C ASP A 356 -27.87 8.54 8.99
N ILE A 357 -28.90 8.55 8.15
CA ILE A 357 -28.75 8.34 6.71
C ILE A 357 -29.40 9.46 5.90
N THR A 358 -28.62 10.01 4.96
CA THR A 358 -28.90 11.27 4.26
C THR A 358 -30.12 11.24 3.34
N SER A 359 -30.64 10.06 3.01
CA SER A 359 -31.85 9.89 2.19
C SER A 359 -32.62 8.58 2.46
N GLY A 360 -32.90 8.27 3.73
CA GLY A 360 -33.69 7.08 4.08
C GLY A 360 -34.08 7.01 5.57
N PRO A 361 -34.55 5.84 6.05
CA PRO A 361 -34.88 5.63 7.46
C PRO A 361 -33.65 5.51 8.38
N ALA A 362 -33.67 6.20 9.51
CA ALA A 362 -32.70 6.02 10.58
C ALA A 362 -32.79 4.62 11.24
N ILE A 363 -31.65 4.03 11.58
CA ILE A 363 -31.54 2.64 12.07
C ILE A 363 -30.83 2.59 13.42
N VAL A 364 -31.28 1.70 14.32
CA VAL A 364 -30.58 1.38 15.57
C VAL A 364 -30.05 -0.06 15.50
N HIS A 365 -28.73 -0.19 15.51
CA HIS A 365 -28.02 -1.47 15.44
C HIS A 365 -27.78 -2.05 16.83
N THR A 366 -27.66 -3.37 16.92
CA THR A 366 -27.38 -4.10 18.18
C THR A 366 -26.20 -5.04 17.99
N VAL A 367 -25.19 -4.94 18.85
CA VAL A 367 -24.00 -5.79 18.88
C VAL A 367 -23.98 -6.57 20.19
N ASP A 368 -24.06 -7.90 20.11
CA ASP A 368 -23.90 -8.81 21.25
C ASP A 368 -22.43 -9.17 21.44
N LEU A 369 -21.91 -9.02 22.66
CA LEU A 369 -20.54 -9.33 23.05
C LEU A 369 -20.49 -10.69 23.77
N VAL A 370 -20.03 -11.72 23.07
CA VAL A 370 -20.01 -13.11 23.57
C VAL A 370 -19.02 -13.25 24.73
N ARG A 371 -19.46 -13.83 25.85
CA ARG A 371 -18.57 -14.24 26.95
C ARG A 371 -18.08 -15.67 26.75
N VAL A 372 -16.78 -15.86 26.62
CA VAL A 372 -16.15 -17.19 26.73
C VAL A 372 -16.27 -17.67 28.19
N PRO A 373 -16.75 -18.90 28.46
CA PRO A 373 -16.73 -19.45 29.82
C PRO A 373 -15.30 -19.72 30.28
N ALA A 374 -14.93 -19.24 31.46
CA ALA A 374 -13.62 -19.55 32.06
C ALA A 374 -13.47 -21.07 32.24
N ALA A 375 -12.30 -21.61 31.85
CA ALA A 375 -11.99 -23.03 32.00
C ALA A 375 -12.04 -23.44 33.49
N PRO A 376 -12.56 -24.64 33.83
CA PRO A 376 -12.64 -25.08 35.21
C PRO A 376 -11.23 -25.31 35.79
N PRO A 377 -10.96 -24.92 37.05
CA PRO A 377 -9.64 -25.04 37.64
C PRO A 377 -9.23 -26.50 37.81
N THR A 378 -8.15 -26.90 37.16
CA THR A 378 -7.57 -28.24 37.26
C THR A 378 -7.11 -28.50 38.69
N THR A 379 -7.64 -29.53 39.34
CA THR A 379 -7.23 -29.92 40.70
C THR A 379 -5.81 -30.48 40.68
N ALA A 380 -4.85 -29.76 41.26
CA ALA A 380 -3.47 -30.21 41.36
C ALA A 380 -3.31 -31.41 42.31
N GLU A 381 -2.64 -32.46 41.82
CA GLU A 381 -2.07 -33.53 42.63
C GLU A 381 -0.61 -33.13 42.99
N PRO A 382 -0.10 -33.38 44.21
CA PRO A 382 1.17 -32.81 44.64
C PRO A 382 2.38 -33.55 44.07
N GLU A 383 3.18 -32.85 43.25
CA GLU A 383 4.48 -33.35 42.79
C GLU A 383 5.53 -33.43 43.94
N PRO A 384 6.50 -34.37 43.84
CA PRO A 384 7.55 -34.50 44.84
C PRO A 384 8.56 -33.34 44.77
N THR A 385 9.10 -32.95 45.92
CA THR A 385 10.05 -31.83 46.03
C THR A 385 11.39 -32.12 45.36
N THR A 386 11.65 -31.50 44.21
CA THR A 386 12.99 -31.21 43.69
C THR A 386 13.30 -29.71 43.79
N GLU A 387 14.59 -29.39 43.86
CA GLU A 387 15.12 -28.02 44.01
C GLU A 387 14.74 -27.15 42.78
N PRO A 388 14.39 -25.86 42.95
CA PRO A 388 13.85 -25.06 41.86
C PRO A 388 14.89 -24.82 40.78
N ALA A 389 14.55 -25.21 39.54
CA ALA A 389 15.24 -24.74 38.35
C ALA A 389 15.14 -23.21 38.25
N PRO A 390 16.12 -22.52 37.63
CA PRO A 390 15.98 -21.09 37.34
C PRO A 390 14.74 -20.84 36.48
N GLU A 391 13.97 -19.79 36.81
CA GLU A 391 12.77 -19.43 36.03
C GLU A 391 13.16 -19.17 34.57
N PRO A 392 12.43 -19.74 33.58
CA PRO A 392 12.65 -19.42 32.18
C PRO A 392 12.37 -17.94 31.97
N THR A 393 13.30 -17.25 31.30
CA THR A 393 13.18 -15.81 31.02
C THR A 393 11.88 -15.54 30.27
N PRO A 394 11.06 -14.52 30.65
CA PRO A 394 9.80 -14.25 29.97
C PRO A 394 10.02 -14.07 28.47
N VAL A 395 9.39 -14.93 27.67
CA VAL A 395 9.41 -14.84 26.21
C VAL A 395 8.76 -13.51 25.83
N GLN A 396 9.57 -12.53 25.40
CA GLN A 396 9.02 -11.32 24.81
C GLN A 396 8.29 -11.73 23.53
N LEU A 397 7.03 -11.33 23.42
CA LEU A 397 6.27 -11.46 22.19
C LEU A 397 7.01 -10.70 21.08
N ARG A 398 7.49 -11.46 20.09
CA ARG A 398 8.05 -10.96 18.84
C ARG A 398 6.85 -10.71 17.92
N ASP A 399 6.29 -9.52 18.01
CA ASP A 399 5.07 -9.05 17.35
C ASP A 399 5.35 -7.93 16.33
N GLU A 400 6.52 -7.31 16.36
CA GLU A 400 6.79 -6.11 15.55
C GLU A 400 7.17 -6.45 14.10
N TYR A 401 6.40 -5.94 13.14
CA TYR A 401 6.75 -5.98 11.71
C TYR A 401 7.21 -4.60 11.25
N ILE A 402 8.49 -4.49 10.86
CA ILE A 402 9.07 -3.24 10.33
C ILE A 402 9.11 -3.28 8.80
N ALA A 403 8.37 -2.39 8.14
CA ALA A 403 8.39 -2.26 6.68
C ALA A 403 9.33 -1.11 6.26
N LEU A 404 10.53 -1.45 5.80
CA LEU A 404 11.60 -0.54 5.37
C LEU A 404 11.57 -0.34 3.85
N GLY A 405 12.42 0.55 3.32
CA GLY A 405 12.66 0.71 1.89
C GLY A 405 12.27 2.06 1.29
N ASP A 406 11.95 2.04 0.01
CA ASP A 406 11.62 3.21 -0.80
C ASP A 406 10.10 3.35 -1.06
N SER A 407 9.75 4.07 -2.12
CA SER A 407 8.39 4.35 -2.57
C SER A 407 7.54 3.10 -2.84
N TYR A 408 8.16 1.98 -3.25
CA TYR A 408 7.48 0.70 -3.48
C TYR A 408 7.12 -0.01 -2.17
N SER A 409 7.78 0.34 -1.05
CA SER A 409 7.36 -0.04 0.30
C SER A 409 6.47 1.01 0.98
N SER A 410 6.60 2.30 0.64
CA SER A 410 5.79 3.36 1.23
C SER A 410 4.35 3.36 0.69
N GLY A 411 4.11 2.90 -0.55
CA GLY A 411 2.80 3.03 -1.20
C GLY A 411 2.58 4.42 -1.80
N PHE A 412 3.65 5.05 -2.28
CA PHE A 412 3.59 6.35 -2.93
C PHE A 412 2.59 6.35 -4.10
N GLY A 413 1.71 7.35 -4.11
CA GLY A 413 0.68 7.52 -5.13
C GLY A 413 -0.70 6.98 -4.75
N MET A 414 -0.83 6.20 -3.68
CA MET A 414 -2.10 5.61 -3.26
C MET A 414 -3.02 6.58 -2.50
N GLY A 415 -2.47 7.64 -1.91
CA GLY A 415 -3.18 8.43 -0.90
C GLY A 415 -3.30 7.68 0.43
N ASP A 416 -4.22 8.16 1.28
CA ASP A 416 -4.39 7.74 2.69
C ASP A 416 -3.04 7.54 3.40
N TYR A 417 -2.26 8.61 3.47
CA TYR A 417 -0.93 8.60 4.05
C TYR A 417 -1.00 8.71 5.58
N ASP A 418 -0.21 7.88 6.27
CA ASP A 418 0.05 7.96 7.70
C ASP A 418 0.30 9.43 8.08
N TRP A 419 -0.42 9.91 9.10
CA TRP A 419 -0.31 11.30 9.55
C TRP A 419 1.15 11.66 9.83
N ALA A 420 1.53 12.92 9.58
CA ALA A 420 2.91 13.39 9.63
C ALA A 420 3.87 12.78 8.57
N THR A 421 3.38 12.28 7.43
CA THR A 421 4.25 11.80 6.31
C THR A 421 3.97 12.38 4.93
N HIS A 422 3.11 13.40 4.81
CA HIS A 422 2.79 14.08 3.55
C HIS A 422 2.87 15.61 3.69
N PRO A 423 3.44 16.36 2.73
CA PRO A 423 3.74 17.79 2.89
C PRO A 423 2.49 18.70 2.93
N ASP A 424 1.34 18.25 2.41
CA ASP A 424 0.07 18.99 2.57
C ASP A 424 -0.54 18.81 3.98
N THR A 425 0.08 18.03 4.86
CA THR A 425 -0.34 17.90 6.28
C THR A 425 0.27 19.03 7.09
N TRP A 426 -0.54 19.90 7.68
CA TRP A 426 -0.03 21.05 8.45
C TRP A 426 0.80 20.62 9.66
N GLY A 427 2.01 21.21 9.77
CA GLY A 427 2.91 21.05 10.91
C GLY A 427 4.10 20.13 10.70
N THR A 428 4.27 19.49 9.53
CA THR A 428 5.31 18.46 9.33
C THR A 428 6.01 18.56 7.98
N ASP A 429 7.33 18.80 7.98
CA ASP A 429 8.19 18.86 6.79
C ASP A 429 8.52 17.45 6.20
N ASN A 430 7.74 16.43 6.52
CA ASN A 430 7.98 15.04 6.17
C ASN A 430 7.17 14.64 4.92
N ASP A 431 7.87 14.15 3.90
CA ASP A 431 7.33 13.75 2.60
C ASP A 431 7.68 12.28 2.28
N CYS A 432 7.72 11.41 3.29
CA CYS A 432 7.95 9.97 3.09
C CYS A 432 6.74 9.22 2.48
N GLN A 433 5.55 9.83 2.44
CA GLN A 433 4.31 9.35 1.80
C GLN A 433 4.03 7.85 2.06
N ARG A 434 3.77 7.51 3.34
CA ARG A 434 3.54 6.14 3.80
C ARG A 434 2.04 5.84 3.80
N SER A 435 1.53 5.12 2.81
CA SER A 435 0.10 4.79 2.72
C SER A 435 -0.32 3.74 3.75
N SER A 436 -1.50 3.92 4.35
CA SER A 436 -2.19 2.88 5.12
C SER A 436 -2.46 1.65 4.26
N LEU A 437 -2.64 1.83 2.95
CA LEU A 437 -3.04 0.80 1.98
C LEU A 437 -1.86 0.08 1.32
N ALA A 438 -0.62 0.48 1.61
CA ALA A 438 0.60 -0.17 1.10
C ALA A 438 0.65 -1.67 1.42
N TYR A 439 1.44 -2.43 0.66
CA TYR A 439 1.52 -3.91 0.80
C TYR A 439 1.75 -4.38 2.25
N SER A 440 2.43 -3.57 3.05
CA SER A 440 2.74 -3.83 4.46
C SER A 440 1.54 -3.85 5.41
N ARG A 441 0.38 -3.27 5.07
CA ARG A 441 -0.86 -3.45 5.86
C ARG A 441 -1.44 -4.85 5.68
N TRP A 442 -1.45 -5.33 4.45
CA TRP A 442 -1.97 -6.64 4.09
C TRP A 442 -1.07 -7.77 4.62
N VAL A 443 0.26 -7.62 4.53
CA VAL A 443 1.21 -8.55 5.18
C VAL A 443 1.10 -8.50 6.71
N ALA A 444 0.79 -7.35 7.32
CA ALA A 444 0.56 -7.29 8.77
C ALA A 444 -0.71 -8.04 9.20
N LEU A 445 -1.79 -7.93 8.42
CA LEU A 445 -3.04 -8.67 8.63
C LEU A 445 -2.87 -10.18 8.45
N ASP A 446 -2.14 -10.60 7.42
CA ASP A 446 -1.96 -12.02 7.07
C ASP A 446 -1.14 -12.83 8.10
N PHE A 447 -0.36 -12.16 8.94
CA PHE A 447 0.54 -12.79 9.91
C PHE A 447 0.31 -12.34 11.37
N ASP A 448 -0.74 -11.55 11.63
CA ASP A 448 -1.09 -10.99 12.95
C ASP A 448 0.08 -10.22 13.61
N LEU A 449 0.67 -9.28 12.87
CA LEU A 449 1.86 -8.52 13.29
C LEU A 449 1.60 -7.02 13.40
N HIS A 450 2.21 -6.39 14.42
CA HIS A 450 2.13 -4.96 14.65
C HIS A 450 3.00 -4.17 13.64
N ARG A 451 2.35 -3.65 12.57
CA ARG A 451 2.99 -2.87 11.50
C ARG A 451 3.61 -1.57 12.00
N LYS A 452 4.90 -1.38 11.77
CA LYS A 452 5.58 -0.08 11.80
C LYS A 452 6.11 0.24 10.39
N ALA A 453 5.36 1.01 9.62
CA ALA A 453 5.79 1.49 8.30
C ALA A 453 6.91 2.54 8.46
N ARG A 454 8.06 2.31 7.82
CA ARG A 454 9.27 3.14 7.93
C ARG A 454 9.97 3.43 6.60
N ALA A 455 9.59 2.74 5.53
CA ALA A 455 9.91 3.09 4.16
C ALA A 455 9.60 4.56 3.80
N CYS A 456 10.28 5.11 2.80
CA CYS A 456 10.16 6.52 2.46
C CYS A 456 10.17 6.75 0.94
N GLN A 457 9.26 7.59 0.44
CA GLN A 457 9.24 8.08 -0.93
C GLN A 457 10.61 8.63 -1.35
N GLY A 458 11.13 8.19 -2.51
CA GLY A 458 12.48 8.55 -2.95
C GLY A 458 13.61 8.11 -2.00
N GLY A 459 13.40 7.04 -1.22
CA GLY A 459 14.41 6.45 -0.34
C GLY A 459 15.59 5.84 -1.11
N VAL A 460 16.81 6.04 -0.60
CA VAL A 460 18.05 5.43 -1.13
C VAL A 460 18.75 4.54 -0.09
N THR A 461 19.78 3.79 -0.49
CA THR A 461 20.58 2.96 0.42
C THR A 461 21.27 3.75 1.55
N ASP A 462 21.61 5.03 1.32
CA ASP A 462 22.14 5.97 2.32
C ASP A 462 21.15 6.19 3.50
N ASP A 463 19.85 6.33 3.19
CA ASP A 463 18.78 6.63 4.16
C ASP A 463 18.55 5.48 5.17
N PHE A 464 19.15 4.30 4.95
CA PHE A 464 19.19 3.21 5.92
C PHE A 464 20.19 3.47 7.06
N PHE A 465 21.22 4.29 6.83
CA PHE A 465 22.33 4.55 7.75
C PHE A 465 22.44 6.00 8.24
N VAL A 466 21.84 6.98 7.55
CA VAL A 466 21.80 8.39 7.97
C VAL A 466 20.36 8.90 8.09
N SER A 467 20.12 9.86 9.00
CA SER A 467 18.83 10.56 9.06
C SER A 467 18.66 11.46 7.84
N ARG A 468 17.43 11.58 7.36
CA ARG A 468 17.13 12.29 6.10
C ARG A 468 17.26 13.82 6.22
N ASP A 469 17.42 14.31 7.45
CA ASP A 469 17.61 15.73 7.81
C ASP A 469 18.86 16.40 7.21
N ARG A 470 19.74 15.61 6.57
CA ARG A 470 21.00 16.09 5.99
C ARG A 470 20.92 16.51 4.52
N ARG A 471 19.78 16.30 3.84
CA ARG A 471 19.59 16.80 2.47
C ARG A 471 19.10 18.25 2.52
N GLU A 472 19.71 19.11 1.70
CA GLU A 472 19.52 20.58 1.80
C GLU A 472 18.06 21.01 1.53
N GLY A 473 17.37 21.50 2.56
CA GLY A 473 16.00 22.02 2.43
C GLY A 473 15.32 22.21 3.78
N ALA A 474 14.88 21.11 4.40
CA ALA A 474 14.23 21.05 5.71
C ALA A 474 14.49 19.70 6.39
N PRO A 475 14.53 19.63 7.73
CA PRO A 475 14.67 18.36 8.44
C PRO A 475 13.34 17.59 8.45
N TRP A 476 13.26 16.46 7.74
CA TRP A 476 12.05 15.64 7.67
C TRP A 476 11.72 14.92 9.00
N GLY A 477 12.64 14.93 9.98
CA GLY A 477 12.48 14.28 11.28
C GLY A 477 12.68 12.76 11.24
N GLU A 478 13.13 12.23 10.11
CA GLU A 478 13.21 10.79 9.82
C GLU A 478 14.59 10.23 10.12
N LEU A 479 14.63 9.32 11.11
CA LEU A 479 15.80 8.58 11.53
C LEU A 479 16.34 7.65 10.41
N PRO A 480 17.60 7.19 10.51
CA PRO A 480 18.09 6.10 9.66
C PRO A 480 17.10 4.93 9.72
N GLN A 481 16.68 4.38 8.57
CA GLN A 481 15.59 3.40 8.58
C GLN A 481 15.91 2.15 9.43
N LEU A 482 17.19 1.77 9.53
CA LEU A 482 17.65 0.66 10.36
C LEU A 482 17.58 0.95 11.88
N ASP A 483 17.43 2.20 12.33
CA ASP A 483 17.28 2.56 13.75
C ASP A 483 15.91 2.14 14.33
N HIS A 484 14.98 1.69 13.48
CA HIS A 484 13.69 1.13 13.90
C HIS A 484 13.69 -0.39 14.10
N LEU A 485 14.80 -1.07 13.85
CA LEU A 485 14.96 -2.52 14.06
C LEU A 485 15.35 -2.83 15.51
N SER A 486 14.83 -3.92 16.07
CA SER A 486 15.19 -4.40 17.41
C SER A 486 15.06 -5.92 17.56
N GLU A 487 15.47 -6.43 18.72
CA GLU A 487 15.27 -7.84 19.11
C GLU A 487 13.79 -8.25 19.24
N ARG A 488 12.84 -7.30 19.26
CA ARG A 488 11.39 -7.60 19.18
C ARG A 488 10.87 -7.71 17.75
N THR A 489 11.66 -7.36 16.75
CA THR A 489 11.25 -7.45 15.34
C THR A 489 11.08 -8.91 14.92
N ALA A 490 9.87 -9.25 14.49
CA ALA A 490 9.49 -10.58 14.01
C ALA A 490 9.57 -10.69 12.47
N LEU A 491 9.30 -9.60 11.76
CA LEU A 491 9.35 -9.51 10.31
C LEU A 491 9.98 -8.20 9.86
N VAL A 492 10.79 -8.28 8.81
CA VAL A 492 11.28 -7.13 8.03
C VAL A 492 10.96 -7.36 6.56
N THR A 493 10.35 -6.36 5.90
CA THR A 493 10.23 -6.31 4.43
C THR A 493 10.88 -5.05 3.89
N MET A 494 11.43 -5.09 2.67
CA MET A 494 12.00 -3.89 2.01
C MET A 494 11.99 -3.94 0.47
N THR A 495 12.07 -2.75 -0.14
CA THR A 495 12.46 -2.47 -1.53
C THR A 495 13.50 -1.35 -1.49
N ILE A 496 14.67 -1.51 -2.15
CA ILE A 496 15.69 -0.44 -2.18
C ILE A 496 16.66 -0.59 -3.37
N GLY A 497 17.26 0.52 -3.82
CA GLY A 497 18.22 0.58 -4.93
C GLY A 497 17.68 1.16 -6.24
N GLY A 498 16.35 1.29 -6.39
CA GLY A 498 15.72 1.92 -7.56
C GLY A 498 16.07 3.41 -7.69
N ASN A 499 16.11 4.15 -6.57
CA ASN A 499 16.49 5.56 -6.57
C ASN A 499 18.01 5.75 -6.68
N ASP A 500 18.82 4.88 -6.04
CA ASP A 500 20.29 4.85 -6.15
C ASP A 500 20.78 4.64 -7.60
N SER A 501 20.01 3.91 -8.40
CA SER A 501 20.25 3.69 -9.82
C SER A 501 19.60 4.74 -10.74
N GLY A 502 18.93 5.74 -10.18
CA GLY A 502 18.24 6.81 -10.92
C GLY A 502 17.07 6.31 -11.77
N PHE A 503 16.49 5.15 -11.45
CA PHE A 503 15.64 4.39 -12.36
C PHE A 503 14.35 5.15 -12.75
N SER A 504 13.77 5.88 -11.79
CA SER A 504 12.61 6.77 -11.98
C SER A 504 12.90 7.92 -12.96
N ASP A 505 14.05 8.59 -12.80
CA ASP A 505 14.48 9.66 -13.71
C ASP A 505 14.81 9.11 -15.10
N ILE A 506 15.41 7.92 -15.18
CA ILE A 506 15.68 7.24 -16.45
C ILE A 506 14.37 6.99 -17.20
N TYR A 507 13.35 6.43 -16.55
CA TYR A 507 12.03 6.21 -17.17
C TYR A 507 11.42 7.51 -17.69
N LEU A 508 11.36 8.56 -16.86
CA LEU A 508 10.74 9.83 -17.23
C LEU A 508 11.51 10.55 -18.34
N ASN A 509 12.85 10.45 -18.37
CA ASN A 509 13.65 10.92 -19.50
C ASN A 509 13.42 10.10 -20.78
N CYS A 510 13.18 8.79 -20.68
CA CYS A 510 12.90 7.90 -21.81
C CYS A 510 11.54 8.18 -22.49
N MET A 511 10.57 8.73 -21.76
CA MET A 511 9.31 9.20 -22.37
C MET A 511 9.52 10.40 -23.30
N ILE A 512 10.43 11.31 -22.92
CA ILE A 512 10.70 12.57 -23.65
C ILE A 512 11.72 12.32 -24.77
N ASP A 513 12.75 11.52 -24.52
CA ASP A 513 13.68 11.02 -25.53
C ASP A 513 13.57 9.51 -25.71
N THR A 514 12.85 9.11 -26.74
CA THR A 514 12.70 7.71 -27.21
C THR A 514 14.00 7.07 -27.71
N SER A 515 15.14 7.72 -27.58
CA SER A 515 16.48 7.17 -27.83
C SER A 515 17.35 7.09 -26.56
N CYS A 516 16.79 7.29 -25.37
CA CYS A 516 17.51 7.30 -24.08
C CYS A 516 18.45 6.08 -23.86
N HIS A 517 18.06 4.87 -24.30
CA HIS A 517 18.83 3.62 -24.19
C HIS A 517 20.10 3.61 -25.04
N THR A 518 20.24 4.58 -25.94
CA THR A 518 21.46 4.82 -26.74
C THR A 518 22.43 5.79 -26.05
N ARG A 519 21.98 6.54 -25.03
CA ARG A 519 22.79 7.59 -24.39
C ARG A 519 23.86 7.00 -23.48
N ASP A 520 25.12 7.26 -23.84
CA ASP A 520 26.32 6.75 -23.16
C ASP A 520 26.40 7.12 -21.67
N ASN A 521 25.92 8.31 -21.28
CA ASN A 521 25.93 8.76 -19.88
C ASN A 521 24.90 8.01 -19.02
N ILE A 522 23.67 7.81 -19.53
CA ILE A 522 22.63 7.03 -18.85
C ILE A 522 23.11 5.59 -18.64
N ARG A 523 23.63 4.97 -19.69
CA ARG A 523 24.13 3.57 -19.67
C ARG A 523 25.27 3.37 -18.67
N LYS A 524 26.18 4.34 -18.54
CA LYS A 524 27.31 4.28 -17.60
C LYS A 524 26.84 4.51 -16.16
N SER A 525 26.08 5.58 -15.91
CA SER A 525 25.54 5.87 -14.58
C SER A 525 24.75 4.69 -13.98
N LEU A 526 23.93 4.03 -14.79
CA LEU A 526 23.16 2.86 -14.39
C LEU A 526 24.05 1.64 -14.08
N ALA A 527 25.07 1.39 -14.90
CA ALA A 527 26.03 0.30 -14.68
C ALA A 527 26.91 0.54 -13.43
N ASP A 528 27.37 1.78 -13.22
CA ASP A 528 28.19 2.17 -12.08
C ASP A 528 27.39 2.07 -10.77
N ALA A 529 26.11 2.45 -10.76
CA ALA A 529 25.22 2.28 -9.62
C ALA A 529 24.95 0.80 -9.30
N PHE A 530 24.61 -0.01 -10.32
CA PHE A 530 24.41 -1.46 -10.17
C PHE A 530 25.65 -2.15 -9.60
N ALA A 531 26.85 -1.79 -10.06
CA ALA A 531 28.10 -2.35 -9.55
C ALA A 531 28.31 -2.05 -8.05
N ARG A 532 27.94 -0.85 -7.59
CA ARG A 532 28.09 -0.43 -6.17
C ARG A 532 27.07 -1.09 -5.25
N LEU A 533 25.82 -1.21 -5.70
CA LEU A 533 24.79 -1.99 -5.02
C LEU A 533 25.23 -3.46 -4.84
N ASP A 534 25.97 -4.01 -5.82
CA ASP A 534 26.60 -5.34 -5.80
C ASP A 534 27.99 -5.38 -5.10
N GLY A 535 28.38 -4.31 -4.38
CA GLY A 535 29.57 -4.29 -3.53
C GLY A 535 30.86 -3.69 -4.12
N ALA A 536 30.83 -3.11 -5.32
CA ALA A 536 31.99 -2.40 -5.87
C ALA A 536 32.29 -1.10 -5.08
N THR A 537 33.54 -0.95 -4.64
CA THR A 537 33.99 0.22 -3.86
C THR A 537 33.93 1.52 -4.67
N GLY A 538 33.32 2.57 -4.11
CA GLY A 538 33.19 3.89 -4.73
C GLY A 538 33.35 5.05 -3.74
N THR A 539 33.14 6.28 -4.20
CA THR A 539 33.33 7.55 -3.45
C THR A 539 32.04 8.26 -3.07
N ASP A 540 30.89 7.70 -3.44
CA ASP A 540 29.57 8.32 -3.35
C ASP A 540 28.68 7.45 -2.44
N SER A 541 27.65 8.01 -1.79
CA SER A 541 26.95 7.38 -0.66
C SER A 541 25.97 6.24 -0.98
N ILE A 542 26.25 5.45 -2.04
CA ILE A 542 25.56 4.19 -2.28
C ILE A 542 26.17 3.12 -1.37
N HIS A 543 25.37 2.59 -0.45
CA HIS A 543 25.72 1.41 0.35
C HIS A 543 25.35 0.14 -0.42
N SER A 544 26.17 -0.91 -0.30
CA SER A 544 25.85 -2.19 -0.96
C SER A 544 24.76 -2.97 -0.23
N TYR A 545 24.08 -3.86 -0.95
CA TYR A 545 23.06 -4.73 -0.36
C TYR A 545 23.61 -5.56 0.81
N ALA A 546 24.84 -6.06 0.71
CA ALA A 546 25.52 -6.77 1.78
C ALA A 546 25.61 -5.95 3.08
N GLN A 547 25.98 -4.67 3.00
CA GLN A 547 26.05 -3.78 4.17
C GLN A 547 24.68 -3.59 4.84
N ILE A 548 23.61 -3.45 4.04
CA ILE A 548 22.24 -3.33 4.54
C ILE A 548 21.78 -4.62 5.23
N PHE A 549 22.07 -5.77 4.63
CA PHE A 549 21.63 -7.07 5.13
C PHE A 549 22.36 -7.47 6.41
N ASP A 550 23.69 -7.32 6.48
CA ASP A 550 24.48 -7.58 7.69
C ASP A 550 24.06 -6.68 8.86
N GLU A 551 23.81 -5.39 8.62
CA GLU A 551 23.36 -4.48 9.69
C GLU A 551 21.89 -4.76 10.10
N THR A 552 21.05 -5.23 9.17
CA THR A 552 19.68 -5.71 9.49
C THR A 552 19.74 -6.94 10.39
N LEU A 553 20.57 -7.94 10.05
CA LEU A 553 20.80 -9.15 10.86
C LEU A 553 21.33 -8.82 12.26
N ARG A 554 22.22 -7.82 12.37
CA ARG A 554 22.79 -7.38 13.65
C ARG A 554 21.79 -6.68 14.56
N ARG A 555 20.73 -6.08 14.01
CA ARG A 555 19.74 -5.28 14.77
C ARG A 555 18.41 -6.02 15.02
N ALA A 556 18.00 -6.86 14.07
CA ALA A 556 16.80 -7.69 14.15
C ALA A 556 17.19 -9.19 14.01
N PRO A 557 18.00 -9.74 14.95
CA PRO A 557 18.57 -11.08 14.82
C PRO A 557 17.52 -12.21 14.83
N TYR A 558 16.33 -11.95 15.37
CA TYR A 558 15.23 -12.92 15.44
C TYR A 558 14.17 -12.73 14.34
N ALA A 559 14.33 -11.72 13.47
CA ALA A 559 13.33 -11.41 12.46
C ALA A 559 13.44 -12.34 11.26
N GLN A 560 12.29 -12.73 10.71
CA GLN A 560 12.21 -13.15 9.32
C GLN A 560 12.48 -11.95 8.42
N ARG A 561 13.34 -12.12 7.41
CA ARG A 561 13.84 -11.01 6.57
C ARG A 561 13.48 -11.25 5.11
N VAL A 562 12.80 -10.27 4.51
CA VAL A 562 12.32 -10.33 3.12
C VAL A 562 12.80 -9.09 2.38
N ILE A 563 13.28 -9.27 1.15
CA ILE A 563 13.44 -8.16 0.20
C ILE A 563 12.69 -8.49 -1.09
N VAL A 564 11.90 -7.53 -1.54
CA VAL A 564 11.06 -7.62 -2.73
C VAL A 564 11.81 -6.98 -3.90
N GLY A 565 11.79 -7.63 -5.06
CA GLY A 565 12.22 -7.00 -6.31
C GLY A 565 11.23 -5.94 -6.79
N TYR A 566 11.60 -5.22 -7.85
CA TYR A 566 10.68 -4.32 -8.53
C TYR A 566 9.91 -5.06 -9.64
N PRO A 567 8.60 -4.83 -9.82
CA PRO A 567 7.87 -5.31 -10.98
C PRO A 567 8.36 -4.61 -12.24
N ALA A 568 8.44 -5.33 -13.36
CA ALA A 568 8.82 -4.75 -14.65
C ALA A 568 7.75 -3.78 -15.15
N PHE A 569 8.19 -2.62 -15.65
CA PHE A 569 7.30 -1.62 -16.25
C PHE A 569 6.65 -2.07 -17.56
N PHE A 570 7.28 -3.00 -18.30
CA PHE A 570 6.84 -3.40 -19.63
C PHE A 570 6.80 -4.92 -19.81
N PRO A 571 5.84 -5.43 -20.60
CA PRO A 571 5.70 -6.86 -20.88
C PRO A 571 6.89 -7.42 -21.67
N SER A 572 7.10 -8.74 -21.55
CA SER A 572 8.15 -9.47 -22.28
C SER A 572 8.00 -9.43 -23.81
N ASN A 573 6.78 -9.14 -24.30
CA ASN A 573 6.52 -8.71 -25.67
C ASN A 573 6.04 -7.26 -25.59
N PRO A 574 6.83 -6.27 -26.05
CA PRO A 574 6.49 -4.85 -25.93
C PRO A 574 5.10 -4.48 -26.45
N GLY A 575 4.44 -3.57 -25.76
CA GLY A 575 3.08 -3.15 -26.06
C GLY A 575 3.00 -1.91 -26.95
N THR A 576 1.79 -1.64 -27.43
CA THR A 576 1.40 -0.47 -28.24
C THR A 576 0.33 0.33 -27.50
N GLY A 577 0.56 1.63 -27.31
CA GLY A 577 -0.40 2.56 -26.72
C GLY A 577 -1.14 3.39 -27.78
N ILE A 578 -1.55 4.61 -27.39
CA ILE A 578 -2.34 5.54 -28.22
C ILE A 578 -1.56 6.05 -29.46
N ILE A 579 -0.23 5.98 -29.44
CA ILE A 579 0.65 6.29 -30.58
C ILE A 579 1.09 4.96 -31.19
N ASP A 580 0.83 4.76 -32.49
CA ASP A 580 1.20 3.53 -33.21
C ASP A 580 2.68 3.16 -32.98
N GLY A 581 2.92 1.97 -32.42
CA GLY A 581 4.26 1.44 -32.14
C GLY A 581 4.94 1.94 -30.86
N ARG A 582 4.26 2.74 -30.01
CA ARG A 582 4.82 3.26 -28.73
C ARG A 582 3.87 3.04 -27.55
N CYS A 583 4.38 2.50 -26.44
CA CYS A 583 3.67 2.46 -25.15
C CYS A 583 4.10 3.65 -24.29
N GLU A 584 3.18 4.42 -23.70
CA GLU A 584 3.50 5.63 -22.91
C GLU A 584 4.49 6.60 -23.59
N GLY A 585 4.44 6.67 -24.92
CA GLY A 585 5.35 7.45 -25.77
C GLY A 585 6.73 6.80 -26.03
N ILE A 586 7.07 5.71 -25.34
CA ILE A 586 8.35 5.00 -25.35
C ILE A 586 8.43 3.98 -26.49
N SER A 587 9.58 3.92 -27.18
CA SER A 587 9.79 3.01 -28.32
C SER A 587 9.86 1.54 -27.90
N THR A 588 9.61 0.63 -28.85
CA THR A 588 9.66 -0.82 -28.63
C THR A 588 11.03 -1.26 -28.08
N SER A 589 12.14 -0.77 -28.66
CA SER A 589 13.48 -1.15 -28.18
C SER A 589 13.85 -0.53 -26.83
N THR A 590 13.28 0.63 -26.50
CA THR A 590 13.42 1.25 -25.17
C THR A 590 12.58 0.54 -24.10
N GLN A 591 11.36 0.07 -24.41
CA GLN A 591 10.55 -0.76 -23.49
C GLN A 591 11.34 -2.01 -23.06
N VAL A 592 11.92 -2.75 -24.03
CA VAL A 592 12.78 -3.91 -23.75
C VAL A 592 13.99 -3.49 -22.91
N TRP A 593 14.65 -2.37 -23.23
CA TRP A 593 15.81 -1.91 -22.47
C TRP A 593 15.48 -1.60 -21.00
N ILE A 594 14.39 -0.87 -20.73
CA ILE A 594 13.94 -0.57 -19.37
C ILE A 594 13.63 -1.88 -18.62
N ARG A 595 12.82 -2.76 -19.24
CA ARG A 595 12.44 -4.06 -18.69
C ARG A 595 13.65 -4.90 -18.26
N GLU A 596 14.63 -5.03 -19.16
CA GLU A 596 15.83 -5.82 -18.92
C GLU A 596 16.74 -5.22 -17.84
N LYS A 597 16.67 -3.90 -17.60
CA LYS A 597 17.39 -3.27 -16.49
C LYS A 597 16.65 -3.39 -15.16
N THR A 598 15.32 -3.50 -15.14
CA THR A 598 14.58 -3.92 -13.94
C THR A 598 14.95 -5.35 -13.56
N LEU A 599 15.01 -6.28 -14.53
CA LEU A 599 15.45 -7.66 -14.26
C LEU A 599 16.92 -7.73 -13.81
N GLN A 600 17.82 -6.92 -14.37
CA GLN A 600 19.21 -6.89 -13.94
C GLN A 600 19.35 -6.40 -12.48
N LEU A 601 18.60 -5.38 -12.07
CA LEU A 601 18.55 -4.93 -10.67
C LEU A 601 18.01 -6.03 -9.76
N ASN A 602 16.91 -6.68 -10.16
CA ASN A 602 16.31 -7.80 -9.42
C ASN A 602 17.27 -8.99 -9.25
N ALA A 603 18.09 -9.31 -10.26
CA ALA A 603 19.09 -10.37 -10.16
C ALA A 603 20.22 -10.04 -9.16
N ILE A 604 20.61 -8.76 -9.06
CA ILE A 604 21.58 -8.28 -8.06
C ILE A 604 20.96 -8.35 -6.66
N ILE A 605 19.72 -7.86 -6.49
CA ILE A 605 18.94 -7.96 -5.24
C ILE A 605 18.85 -9.42 -4.80
N LYS A 606 18.37 -10.32 -5.67
CA LYS A 606 18.15 -11.74 -5.36
C LYS A 606 19.42 -12.43 -4.88
N ARG A 607 20.53 -12.32 -5.62
CA ARG A 607 21.80 -12.97 -5.24
C ARG A 607 22.30 -12.47 -3.89
N ASN A 608 22.31 -11.15 -3.67
CA ASN A 608 22.76 -10.59 -2.39
C ASN A 608 21.80 -10.97 -1.26
N ALA A 609 20.49 -11.05 -1.50
CA ALA A 609 19.50 -11.43 -0.48
C ALA A 609 19.71 -12.88 -0.02
N GLU A 610 19.77 -13.81 -0.98
CA GLU A 610 19.91 -15.23 -0.71
C GLU A 610 21.29 -15.58 -0.13
N SER A 611 22.34 -14.81 -0.46
CA SER A 611 23.67 -14.91 0.16
C SER A 611 23.80 -14.19 1.52
N HIS A 612 22.71 -13.66 2.07
CA HIS A 612 22.66 -13.09 3.43
C HIS A 612 21.43 -13.59 4.20
N GLY A 613 20.87 -14.76 3.85
CA GLY A 613 19.73 -15.36 4.55
C GLY A 613 18.45 -14.50 4.52
N PHE A 614 18.24 -13.67 3.49
CA PHE A 614 16.97 -13.00 3.23
C PHE A 614 16.15 -13.84 2.24
N ARG A 615 14.84 -13.92 2.45
CA ARG A 615 13.92 -14.46 1.43
C ARG A 615 13.70 -13.41 0.35
N TYR A 616 14.18 -13.67 -0.86
CA TYR A 616 13.82 -12.86 -2.02
C TYR A 616 12.37 -13.13 -2.47
N VAL A 617 11.66 -12.08 -2.87
CA VAL A 617 10.33 -12.13 -3.49
C VAL A 617 10.39 -11.45 -4.86
N ASP A 618 10.05 -12.19 -5.91
CA ASP A 618 9.87 -11.63 -7.26
C ASP A 618 8.38 -11.29 -7.50
N PRO A 619 8.00 -10.02 -7.71
CA PRO A 619 6.63 -9.66 -8.07
C PRO A 619 6.29 -9.94 -9.56
N ASN A 620 7.29 -10.10 -10.43
CA ASN A 620 7.08 -10.18 -11.88
C ASN A 620 6.14 -11.31 -12.33
N PRO A 621 6.12 -12.52 -11.73
CA PRO A 621 5.17 -13.58 -12.08
C PRO A 621 3.70 -13.22 -11.84
N ARG A 622 3.41 -12.29 -10.90
CA ARG A 622 2.05 -11.80 -10.61
C ARG A 622 1.70 -10.55 -11.42
N PHE A 623 2.68 -9.71 -11.76
CA PHE A 623 2.49 -8.52 -12.62
C PHE A 623 2.42 -8.83 -14.12
N ALA A 624 2.68 -10.07 -14.55
CA ALA A 624 2.66 -10.46 -15.96
C ALA A 624 1.26 -10.35 -16.59
N GLY A 625 1.09 -9.44 -17.56
CA GLY A 625 -0.19 -9.03 -18.15
C GLY A 625 -0.76 -7.72 -17.56
N HIS A 626 -0.14 -7.22 -16.49
CA HIS A 626 -0.52 -6.00 -15.76
C HIS A 626 0.57 -4.92 -15.80
N GLU A 627 1.65 -5.12 -16.57
CA GLU A 627 2.63 -4.10 -16.93
C GLU A 627 2.02 -3.01 -17.84
N PHE A 628 2.71 -1.87 -18.06
CA PHE A 628 2.25 -0.86 -19.02
C PHE A 628 2.11 -1.44 -20.43
N CYS A 629 0.94 -1.22 -21.04
CA CYS A 629 0.47 -1.83 -22.28
C CYS A 629 0.46 -3.37 -22.28
N GLY A 630 0.41 -4.02 -21.12
CA GLY A 630 0.22 -5.47 -20.96
C GLY A 630 -1.24 -5.92 -21.17
N GLY A 631 -2.20 -5.04 -20.90
CA GLY A 631 -3.63 -5.35 -20.95
C GLY A 631 -4.53 -4.11 -20.77
N SER A 632 -5.71 -4.30 -20.18
CA SER A 632 -6.65 -3.23 -19.81
C SER A 632 -6.81 -3.03 -18.30
N ASP A 633 -5.96 -3.68 -17.51
CA ASP A 633 -5.91 -3.64 -16.04
C ASP A 633 -4.44 -3.45 -15.63
N GLU A 634 -3.90 -2.26 -15.89
CA GLU A 634 -2.51 -1.93 -15.57
C GLU A 634 -2.37 -1.73 -14.05
N TRP A 635 -1.40 -2.42 -13.43
CA TRP A 635 -1.16 -2.30 -11.99
C TRP A 635 -0.11 -1.24 -11.65
N PHE A 636 0.15 -0.32 -12.57
CA PHE A 636 0.94 0.89 -12.34
C PHE A 636 0.07 2.12 -12.57
N TYR A 637 0.28 3.17 -11.77
CA TYR A 637 -0.33 4.46 -12.06
C TYR A 637 0.27 5.08 -13.33
N GLY A 638 -0.60 5.43 -14.28
CA GLY A 638 -0.24 6.10 -15.53
C GLY A 638 0.41 7.47 -15.34
N VAL A 639 1.05 7.96 -16.40
CA VAL A 639 2.05 9.05 -16.35
C VAL A 639 1.51 10.44 -15.94
N LEU A 640 0.20 10.64 -15.97
CA LEU A 640 -0.48 11.86 -15.52
C LEU A 640 -0.85 11.84 -14.02
N HIS A 641 -0.68 10.70 -13.33
CA HIS A 641 -0.98 10.57 -11.90
C HIS A 641 0.16 11.14 -11.04
N PRO A 642 -0.10 11.67 -9.83
CA PRO A 642 0.98 12.01 -8.89
C PRO A 642 1.89 10.81 -8.64
N GLY A 643 1.26 9.66 -8.38
CA GLY A 643 1.86 8.34 -8.19
C GLY A 643 2.42 7.64 -9.43
N LYS A 644 2.55 8.32 -10.57
CA LYS A 644 3.07 7.74 -11.83
C LYS A 644 4.23 6.76 -11.62
N VAL A 645 4.23 5.67 -12.39
CA VAL A 645 5.25 4.59 -12.35
C VAL A 645 5.42 3.90 -10.98
N HIS A 646 4.39 3.94 -10.12
CA HIS A 646 4.33 3.15 -8.89
C HIS A 646 3.09 2.25 -8.88
N PRO A 647 3.06 1.17 -8.09
CA PRO A 647 1.96 0.21 -8.12
C PRO A 647 0.62 0.79 -7.66
N THR A 648 -0.47 0.30 -8.25
CA THR A 648 -1.84 0.57 -7.77
C THR A 648 -2.15 -0.25 -6.52
N LEU A 649 -3.33 -0.08 -5.91
CA LEU A 649 -3.81 -0.95 -4.83
C LEU A 649 -3.77 -2.43 -5.24
N THR A 650 -4.20 -2.77 -6.44
CA THR A 650 -4.14 -4.15 -6.97
C THR A 650 -2.69 -4.65 -7.06
N GLY A 651 -1.76 -3.80 -7.50
CA GLY A 651 -0.33 -4.11 -7.51
C GLY A 651 0.26 -4.31 -6.11
N HIS A 652 -0.13 -3.50 -5.12
CA HIS A 652 0.30 -3.66 -3.73
C HIS A 652 -0.30 -4.90 -3.06
N LEU A 653 -1.56 -5.24 -3.35
CA LEU A 653 -2.16 -6.51 -2.95
C LEU A 653 -1.39 -7.69 -3.54
N ALA A 654 -1.05 -7.64 -4.83
CA ALA A 654 -0.25 -8.69 -5.48
C ALA A 654 1.17 -8.83 -4.92
N ILE A 655 1.80 -7.74 -4.44
CA ILE A 655 3.07 -7.80 -3.69
C ILE A 655 2.88 -8.44 -2.32
N ALA A 656 1.82 -8.07 -1.59
CA ALA A 656 1.52 -8.65 -0.27
C ALA A 656 1.30 -10.17 -0.38
N ASP A 657 0.50 -10.59 -1.35
CA ASP A 657 0.25 -11.98 -1.71
C ASP A 657 1.54 -12.73 -2.07
N ALA A 658 2.47 -12.09 -2.81
CA ALA A 658 3.77 -12.69 -3.15
C ALA A 658 4.68 -12.88 -1.92
N ILE A 659 4.62 -11.95 -0.96
CA ILE A 659 5.29 -12.07 0.33
C ILE A 659 4.64 -13.19 1.15
N LYS A 660 3.31 -13.22 1.24
CA LYS A 660 2.53 -14.26 1.91
C LYS A 660 2.88 -15.65 1.39
N ASP A 661 2.81 -15.86 0.07
CA ASP A 661 3.22 -17.12 -0.58
C ASP A 661 4.64 -17.52 -0.17
N ARG A 662 5.58 -16.56 -0.12
CA ARG A 662 6.99 -16.83 0.20
C ARG A 662 7.26 -17.07 1.69
N LEU A 663 6.45 -16.51 2.58
CA LEU A 663 6.50 -16.72 4.03
C LEU A 663 5.79 -18.01 4.45
N SER A 664 4.63 -18.32 3.86
CA SER A 664 3.86 -19.53 4.15
C SER A 664 4.49 -20.79 3.53
N ASN A 665 5.09 -20.69 2.34
CA ASN A 665 5.85 -21.79 1.73
C ASN A 665 7.33 -21.70 2.11
N GLU A 666 7.65 -21.98 3.37
CA GLU A 666 9.05 -22.16 3.80
C GLU A 666 9.64 -23.40 3.12
N THR A 667 10.62 -23.16 2.26
CA THR A 667 11.27 -24.19 1.42
C THR A 667 12.53 -24.77 2.06
N ARG A 668 13.02 -24.16 3.14
CA ARG A 668 14.23 -24.62 3.85
C ARG A 668 13.96 -25.94 4.58
N PRO A 669 14.80 -26.99 4.40
CA PRO A 669 14.65 -28.24 5.14
C PRO A 669 14.76 -28.01 6.66
N GLY A 670 13.69 -28.37 7.37
CA GLY A 670 13.67 -28.41 8.82
C GLY A 670 14.28 -29.70 9.36
N TYR A 671 15.12 -29.58 10.38
CA TYR A 671 15.71 -30.69 11.13
C TYR A 671 15.35 -30.52 12.61
N VAL A 672 14.89 -31.59 13.27
CA VAL A 672 14.85 -31.63 14.73
C VAL A 672 16.24 -32.02 15.21
N VAL A 673 16.83 -31.22 16.10
CA VAL A 673 18.14 -31.47 16.71
C VAL A 673 17.92 -31.67 18.21
N HIS A 674 18.38 -32.80 18.76
CA HIS A 674 18.31 -33.08 20.20
C HIS A 674 19.59 -32.63 20.95
N PRO A 675 19.56 -32.53 22.30
CA PRO A 675 20.73 -32.14 23.08
C PRO A 675 21.88 -33.14 22.93
N GLU A 676 23.12 -32.62 22.79
CA GLU A 676 24.34 -33.37 22.47
C GLU A 676 24.30 -34.16 21.12
N GLU A 677 23.22 -34.07 20.33
CA GLU A 677 23.13 -34.70 19.02
C GLU A 677 23.91 -33.92 17.96
N THR A 678 24.50 -34.63 17.00
CA THR A 678 24.97 -34.03 15.74
C THR A 678 24.15 -34.54 14.55
N VAL A 679 23.12 -33.80 14.16
CA VAL A 679 22.36 -34.08 12.93
C VAL A 679 23.22 -33.73 11.72
N LYS A 680 23.20 -34.57 10.68
CA LYS A 680 24.04 -34.41 9.49
C LYS A 680 23.25 -34.55 8.20
N THR A 681 23.59 -33.70 7.24
CA THR A 681 23.09 -33.72 5.87
C THR A 681 24.22 -33.41 4.89
N THR A 682 23.96 -33.48 3.59
CA THR A 682 24.98 -33.21 2.55
C THR A 682 24.42 -32.32 1.46
N THR A 683 25.25 -31.41 0.94
CA THR A 683 24.95 -30.64 -0.29
C THR A 683 25.98 -30.98 -1.37
N THR A 684 25.59 -30.83 -2.64
CA THR A 684 26.51 -30.99 -3.78
C THR A 684 26.81 -29.62 -4.38
N VAL A 685 28.08 -29.23 -4.32
CA VAL A 685 28.57 -27.90 -4.70
C VAL A 685 29.18 -27.98 -6.11
N PRO A 686 28.63 -27.27 -7.12
CA PRO A 686 29.19 -27.24 -8.46
C PRO A 686 30.53 -26.49 -8.50
N ALA A 687 31.31 -26.72 -9.55
CA ALA A 687 32.58 -26.04 -9.74
C ALA A 687 32.38 -24.59 -10.23
N GLY A 688 33.25 -23.68 -9.80
CA GLY A 688 33.33 -22.33 -10.36
C GLY A 688 32.56 -21.23 -9.63
N LEU A 689 31.87 -21.53 -8.52
CA LEU A 689 31.16 -20.56 -7.68
C LEU A 689 32.01 -19.40 -7.15
N GLN A 690 31.35 -18.34 -6.68
CA GLN A 690 31.95 -17.25 -5.90
C GLN A 690 32.12 -17.65 -4.43
N SER A 691 31.05 -18.16 -3.81
CA SER A 691 31.06 -18.68 -2.44
C SER A 691 30.04 -19.80 -2.25
N LEU A 692 30.17 -20.53 -1.14
CA LEU A 692 29.11 -21.35 -0.56
C LEU A 692 28.62 -20.63 0.70
N HIS A 693 27.35 -20.21 0.69
CA HIS A 693 26.68 -19.68 1.88
C HIS A 693 25.99 -20.84 2.61
N ALA A 694 26.04 -20.85 3.93
CA ALA A 694 25.15 -21.66 4.75
C ALA A 694 24.65 -20.83 5.93
N ASP A 695 23.33 -20.75 6.07
CA ASP A 695 22.65 -20.21 7.23
C ASP A 695 21.77 -21.28 7.88
N ILE A 696 21.63 -21.23 9.20
CA ILE A 696 20.68 -22.04 9.95
C ILE A 696 20.06 -21.18 11.03
N GLU A 697 18.74 -21.29 11.21
CA GLU A 697 17.94 -20.50 12.16
C GLU A 697 17.07 -21.43 13.02
N TRP A 698 16.89 -21.11 14.31
CA TRP A 698 16.08 -21.90 15.25
C TRP A 698 15.39 -21.00 16.32
N PRO A 699 14.33 -21.45 17.03
CA PRO A 699 13.49 -20.58 17.88
C PRO A 699 14.15 -19.93 19.13
N GLY A 700 14.93 -20.70 19.91
CA GLY A 700 15.58 -20.34 21.18
C GLY A 700 17.02 -20.86 21.23
N SER A 701 17.52 -21.34 22.39
CA SER A 701 18.64 -22.31 22.54
C SER A 701 19.96 -22.10 21.74
N ASP A 702 20.90 -23.06 21.76
CA ASP A 702 22.16 -23.01 20.98
C ASP A 702 22.39 -24.25 20.10
N ILE A 703 22.36 -24.04 18.78
CA ILE A 703 22.71 -25.03 17.76
C ILE A 703 23.92 -24.52 16.97
N GLN A 704 24.93 -25.36 16.78
CA GLN A 704 26.20 -24.95 16.17
C GLN A 704 26.37 -25.55 14.78
N LEU A 705 26.57 -24.68 13.78
CA LEU A 705 26.79 -25.07 12.40
C LEU A 705 28.25 -25.46 12.16
N THR A 706 28.47 -26.51 11.37
CA THR A 706 29.78 -26.86 10.83
C THR A 706 29.67 -27.39 9.42
N LEU A 707 30.42 -26.78 8.50
CA LEU A 707 30.62 -27.30 7.14
C LEU A 707 31.91 -28.11 7.06
N THR A 708 31.95 -29.13 6.21
CA THR A 708 33.17 -29.87 5.88
C THR A 708 33.25 -30.12 4.37
N SER A 709 34.37 -29.72 3.77
CA SER A 709 34.63 -29.84 2.33
C SER A 709 34.87 -31.29 1.89
N PRO A 710 34.82 -31.60 0.58
CA PRO A 710 35.23 -32.90 0.03
C PRO A 710 36.65 -33.32 0.43
N SER A 711 37.59 -32.37 0.55
CA SER A 711 38.95 -32.59 1.04
C SER A 711 39.09 -32.66 2.57
N GLY A 712 38.00 -32.51 3.33
CA GLY A 712 37.99 -32.60 4.80
C GLY A 712 38.34 -31.30 5.54
N VAL A 713 38.32 -30.14 4.86
CA VAL A 713 38.52 -28.84 5.50
C VAL A 713 37.26 -28.44 6.27
N VAL A 714 37.41 -28.10 7.54
CA VAL A 714 36.31 -27.79 8.47
C VAL A 714 36.13 -26.28 8.62
N TYR A 715 34.86 -25.84 8.61
CA TYR A 715 34.45 -24.44 8.81
C TYR A 715 33.38 -24.40 9.92
N SER A 716 33.54 -23.51 10.90
CA SER A 716 32.69 -23.45 12.10
C SER A 716 32.79 -22.08 12.81
N ARG A 717 32.10 -21.94 13.95
CA ARG A 717 32.27 -20.83 14.91
C ARG A 717 33.73 -20.55 15.30
N THR A 718 34.61 -21.55 15.28
CA THR A 718 36.04 -21.44 15.69
C THR A 718 37.05 -21.63 14.56
N ALA A 719 36.70 -22.30 13.47
CA ALA A 719 37.60 -22.53 12.33
C ALA A 719 37.08 -21.85 11.06
N ARG A 720 37.85 -20.92 10.47
CA ARG A 720 37.50 -20.26 9.19
C ARG A 720 38.73 -20.13 8.27
N PRO A 721 39.19 -21.25 7.67
CA PRO A 721 40.33 -21.24 6.74
C PRO A 721 39.97 -20.61 5.38
N GLY A 722 40.98 -20.32 4.57
CA GLY A 722 40.80 -19.90 3.16
C GLY A 722 40.19 -18.50 2.95
N GLY A 723 40.05 -17.69 3.99
CA GLY A 723 39.35 -16.40 3.93
C GLY A 723 37.84 -16.52 4.13
N ALA A 724 37.35 -17.67 4.63
CA ALA A 724 35.96 -17.82 5.02
C ALA A 724 35.53 -16.83 6.11
N THR A 725 34.29 -16.35 6.01
CA THR A 725 33.65 -15.50 7.02
C THR A 725 32.53 -16.27 7.73
N GLY A 726 32.00 -15.68 8.79
CA GLY A 726 30.90 -16.26 9.54
C GLY A 726 30.44 -15.31 10.63
N ALA A 727 29.13 -15.30 10.85
CA ALA A 727 28.44 -14.48 11.83
C ALA A 727 27.51 -15.39 12.62
N PHE A 728 27.37 -15.16 13.91
CA PHE A 728 26.74 -16.09 14.84
C PHE A 728 25.89 -15.27 15.81
N GLY A 729 24.59 -15.50 15.80
CA GLY A 729 23.61 -14.87 16.68
C GLY A 729 23.10 -15.85 17.75
N PRO A 730 22.18 -15.40 18.62
CA PRO A 730 21.65 -16.25 19.71
C PRO A 730 20.72 -17.38 19.25
N THR A 731 20.35 -17.41 17.97
CA THR A 731 19.32 -18.28 17.36
C THR A 731 19.64 -18.60 15.89
N TRP A 732 20.85 -18.23 15.42
CA TRP A 732 21.27 -18.45 14.04
C TRP A 732 22.79 -18.52 13.89
N ASP A 733 23.24 -19.35 12.96
CA ASP A 733 24.65 -19.51 12.58
C ASP A 733 24.81 -19.28 11.07
N ARG A 734 25.85 -18.54 10.67
CA ARG A 734 26.25 -18.32 9.28
C ARG A 734 27.69 -18.70 9.02
N LEU A 735 27.93 -19.39 7.91
CA LEU A 735 29.26 -19.63 7.36
C LEU A 735 29.30 -19.30 5.86
N ASP A 736 30.31 -18.54 5.46
CA ASP A 736 30.55 -18.13 4.08
C ASP A 736 31.92 -18.61 3.63
N VAL A 737 31.95 -19.52 2.65
CA VAL A 737 33.19 -20.11 2.14
C VAL A 737 33.47 -19.59 0.72
N PRO A 738 34.40 -18.65 0.52
CA PRO A 738 34.75 -18.14 -0.81
C PRO A 738 35.52 -19.19 -1.62
N ASN A 739 35.27 -19.23 -2.94
CA ASN A 739 35.85 -20.18 -3.90
C ASN A 739 35.78 -21.66 -3.42
N PRO A 740 34.57 -22.17 -3.11
CA PRO A 740 34.42 -23.49 -2.50
C PRO A 740 34.88 -24.62 -3.43
N GLU A 741 35.42 -25.68 -2.84
CA GLU A 741 35.75 -26.93 -3.52
C GLU A 741 34.50 -27.59 -4.13
N ALA A 742 34.60 -28.04 -5.37
CA ALA A 742 33.51 -28.74 -6.05
C ALA A 742 33.36 -30.18 -5.54
N GLY A 743 32.15 -30.61 -5.22
CA GLY A 743 31.87 -31.97 -4.75
C GLY A 743 30.81 -32.03 -3.65
N VAL A 744 30.76 -33.15 -2.93
CA VAL A 744 29.80 -33.36 -1.83
C VAL A 744 30.37 -32.79 -0.53
N TRP A 745 29.71 -31.77 0.01
CA TRP A 745 30.01 -31.19 1.31
C TRP A 745 29.14 -31.83 2.38
N THR A 746 29.70 -32.01 3.59
CA THR A 746 28.93 -32.41 4.76
C THR A 746 28.54 -31.19 5.57
N VAL A 747 27.28 -31.10 5.97
CA VAL A 747 26.74 -30.09 6.89
C VAL A 747 26.38 -30.79 8.19
N SER A 748 26.89 -30.29 9.31
CA SER A 748 26.64 -30.80 10.64
C SER A 748 26.00 -29.72 11.50
N MET A 749 25.01 -30.11 12.30
CA MET A 749 24.23 -29.24 13.19
C MET A 749 24.28 -29.89 14.57
N PHE A 750 24.95 -29.25 15.53
CA PHE A 750 25.18 -29.80 16.87
C PHE A 750 24.33 -29.08 17.91
N GLY A 751 23.48 -29.81 18.64
CA GLY A 751 22.67 -29.27 19.74
C GLY A 751 23.53 -29.05 20.98
N ALA A 752 24.05 -27.84 21.16
CA ALA A 752 24.99 -27.52 22.24
C ALA A 752 24.29 -27.18 23.56
N ASP A 753 23.14 -26.52 23.49
CA ASP A 753 22.26 -26.24 24.64
C ASP A 753 20.80 -26.16 24.14
N VAL A 754 20.08 -27.29 24.17
CA VAL A 754 18.77 -27.47 23.50
C VAL A 754 17.75 -28.08 24.48
N ASP A 755 16.45 -27.85 24.27
CA ASP A 755 15.40 -28.52 25.05
C ASP A 755 15.45 -30.06 24.91
N PRO A 756 15.18 -30.85 25.97
CA PRO A 756 15.13 -32.31 25.90
C PRO A 756 14.18 -32.90 24.84
N GLN A 757 13.15 -32.18 24.42
CA GLN A 757 12.23 -32.60 23.34
C GLN A 757 12.83 -32.43 21.94
N GLY A 758 13.97 -31.74 21.82
CA GLY A 758 14.60 -31.36 20.57
C GLY A 758 13.98 -30.10 19.96
N GLU A 759 14.77 -29.40 19.14
CA GLU A 759 14.40 -28.12 18.55
C GLU A 759 14.43 -28.15 17.02
N GLN A 760 13.46 -27.50 16.39
CA GLN A 760 13.35 -27.44 14.93
C GLN A 760 14.22 -26.32 14.36
N ALA A 761 15.34 -26.67 13.76
CA ALA A 761 16.22 -25.76 13.04
C ALA A 761 15.94 -25.79 11.53
N LEU A 762 15.88 -24.61 10.90
CA LEU A 762 15.72 -24.42 9.45
C LEU A 762 17.08 -24.18 8.81
N LEU A 763 17.58 -25.15 8.04
CA LEU A 763 18.87 -25.04 7.34
C LEU A 763 18.69 -24.53 5.90
N ASN A 764 19.56 -23.61 5.51
CA ASN A 764 19.73 -23.14 4.13
C ASN A 764 21.19 -23.33 3.70
N VAL A 765 21.43 -23.76 2.46
CA VAL A 765 22.78 -23.84 1.90
C VAL A 765 22.74 -23.41 0.43
N VAL A 766 23.21 -22.20 0.17
CA VAL A 766 23.11 -21.54 -1.13
C VAL A 766 24.46 -21.56 -1.85
N PRO A 767 24.59 -22.24 -3.01
CA PRO A 767 25.74 -22.05 -3.88
C PRO A 767 25.63 -20.66 -4.52
N VAL A 768 26.55 -19.75 -4.19
CA VAL A 768 26.57 -18.39 -4.74
C VAL A 768 27.38 -18.38 -6.02
N GLU A 769 26.68 -18.33 -7.14
CA GLU A 769 27.28 -18.23 -8.48
C GLU A 769 28.02 -16.90 -8.65
N LYS A 770 29.02 -16.87 -9.54
CA LYS A 770 29.73 -15.63 -9.86
C LYS A 770 28.79 -14.66 -10.61
N PRO A 771 28.89 -13.33 -10.40
CA PRO A 771 28.05 -12.38 -11.12
C PRO A 771 28.37 -12.46 -12.63
N ASN A 772 27.39 -12.93 -13.41
CA ASN A 772 27.50 -12.99 -14.87
C ASN A 772 27.76 -11.58 -15.44
N LYS A 773 28.73 -11.47 -16.35
CA LYS A 773 29.02 -10.24 -17.09
C LYS A 773 28.22 -10.19 -18.39
N ALA A 774 27.30 -9.23 -18.46
CA ALA A 774 26.48 -8.99 -19.65
C ALA A 774 27.30 -8.98 -20.96
N PRO A 775 26.81 -9.61 -22.05
CA PRO A 775 27.59 -9.87 -23.25
C PRO A 775 28.06 -8.61 -23.99
N ALA A 776 29.12 -8.74 -24.77
CA ALA A 776 29.55 -7.70 -25.69
C ALA A 776 28.69 -7.73 -26.98
N GLY A 777 27.63 -6.92 -27.02
CA GLY A 777 26.82 -6.71 -28.23
C GLY A 777 27.64 -6.17 -29.42
N GLY A 778 27.24 -6.53 -30.64
CA GLY A 778 28.00 -6.22 -31.85
C GLY A 778 27.40 -6.85 -33.11
N PHE A 779 27.27 -6.05 -34.16
CA PHE A 779 26.74 -6.51 -35.44
C PHE A 779 27.24 -5.72 -36.64
N ASP A 780 27.21 -6.36 -37.80
CA ASP A 780 27.28 -5.68 -39.10
C ASP A 780 25.89 -5.60 -39.76
N MET A 781 25.73 -4.60 -40.62
CA MET A 781 24.53 -4.42 -41.43
C MET A 781 24.90 -4.09 -42.87
N THR A 782 24.04 -4.48 -43.80
CA THR A 782 24.06 -4.02 -45.20
C THR A 782 22.66 -3.60 -45.62
N LEU A 783 22.56 -2.50 -46.37
CA LEU A 783 21.31 -1.97 -46.89
C LEU A 783 21.41 -1.90 -48.42
N SER A 784 20.44 -2.49 -49.11
CA SER A 784 20.36 -2.47 -50.58
C SER A 784 18.90 -2.59 -51.02
N ASN A 785 18.44 -1.69 -51.91
CA ASN A 785 17.11 -1.74 -52.53
C ASN A 785 15.95 -2.02 -51.53
N GLY A 786 15.85 -1.21 -50.47
CA GLY A 786 14.84 -1.37 -49.42
C GLY A 786 14.96 -2.64 -48.57
N THR A 787 16.06 -3.40 -48.69
CA THR A 787 16.32 -4.63 -47.94
C THR A 787 17.52 -4.43 -47.02
N LEU A 788 17.29 -4.54 -45.72
CA LEU A 788 18.28 -4.48 -44.65
C LEU A 788 18.65 -5.92 -44.26
N THR A 789 19.94 -6.27 -44.30
CA THR A 789 20.44 -7.56 -43.79
C THR A 789 21.36 -7.31 -42.61
N LEU A 790 21.14 -8.06 -41.53
CA LEU A 790 21.75 -7.91 -40.22
C LEU A 790 22.55 -9.18 -39.87
N ASP A 791 23.74 -9.01 -39.30
CA ASP A 791 24.64 -10.11 -38.91
C ASP A 791 25.24 -9.87 -37.53
N GLY A 792 24.74 -10.60 -36.53
CA GLY A 792 25.16 -10.52 -35.13
C GLY A 792 26.43 -11.30 -34.81
N SER A 793 27.16 -11.80 -35.81
CA SER A 793 28.37 -12.63 -35.60
C SER A 793 29.56 -11.90 -34.97
N ALA A 794 29.48 -10.58 -34.80
CA ALA A 794 30.49 -9.79 -34.08
C ALA A 794 30.26 -9.74 -32.57
N ALA A 795 29.05 -10.06 -32.08
CA ALA A 795 28.74 -10.11 -30.65
C ALA A 795 29.46 -11.28 -29.97
N LYS A 796 29.83 -11.11 -28.70
CA LYS A 796 30.59 -12.08 -27.90
C LYS A 796 30.10 -12.13 -26.47
N ASP A 797 30.51 -13.18 -25.79
CA ASP A 797 30.41 -13.36 -24.36
C ASP A 797 31.85 -13.53 -23.80
N SER A 798 32.08 -13.25 -22.52
CA SER A 798 33.36 -13.48 -21.83
C SER A 798 33.31 -14.59 -20.78
N ASP A 799 32.11 -15.06 -20.43
CA ASP A 799 31.83 -15.92 -19.28
C ASP A 799 30.96 -17.12 -19.71
N GLY A 800 29.90 -16.86 -20.49
CA GLY A 800 28.92 -17.83 -20.98
C GLY A 800 28.88 -17.93 -22.50
N THR A 801 27.68 -18.14 -23.07
CA THR A 801 27.43 -18.21 -24.51
C THR A 801 26.16 -17.46 -24.94
N ILE A 802 26.23 -16.75 -26.08
CA ILE A 802 25.05 -16.04 -26.63
C ILE A 802 23.98 -17.04 -27.07
N LYS A 803 22.86 -17.01 -26.33
CA LYS A 803 21.66 -17.82 -26.46
C LYS A 803 20.76 -17.34 -27.59
N ASP A 804 20.52 -16.03 -27.66
CA ASP A 804 19.65 -15.44 -28.66
C ASP A 804 20.08 -14.03 -29.13
N HIS A 805 19.48 -13.62 -30.24
CA HIS A 805 19.64 -12.30 -30.85
C HIS A 805 18.26 -11.80 -31.27
N GLU A 806 17.92 -10.58 -30.88
CA GLU A 806 16.76 -9.84 -31.38
C GLU A 806 17.19 -8.55 -32.09
N TRP A 807 16.33 -8.09 -32.99
CA TRP A 807 16.54 -6.92 -33.82
C TRP A 807 15.28 -6.07 -33.82
N TYR A 808 15.43 -4.81 -33.47
CA TYR A 808 14.37 -3.80 -33.49
C TYR A 808 14.76 -2.72 -34.48
N VAL A 809 13.99 -2.59 -35.57
CA VAL A 809 14.18 -1.58 -36.61
C VAL A 809 13.06 -0.56 -36.46
N GLU A 810 13.36 0.66 -36.02
CA GLU A 810 12.35 1.64 -35.61
C GLU A 810 12.48 2.95 -36.40
N TYR A 811 11.36 3.56 -36.79
CA TYR A 811 11.28 4.81 -37.55
C TYR A 811 10.89 5.98 -36.64
N ALA A 812 11.19 7.21 -37.09
CA ALA A 812 10.90 8.43 -36.35
C ALA A 812 9.39 8.67 -36.07
N ASP A 813 8.49 8.05 -36.83
CA ASP A 813 7.04 8.09 -36.59
C ASP A 813 6.57 7.16 -35.45
N GLY A 814 7.42 6.22 -35.00
CA GLY A 814 7.07 5.21 -33.98
C GLY A 814 6.84 3.81 -34.55
N THR A 815 6.65 3.67 -35.87
CA THR A 815 6.50 2.35 -36.49
C THR A 815 7.82 1.57 -36.46
N GLY A 816 7.75 0.25 -36.62
CA GLY A 816 8.95 -0.58 -36.65
C GLY A 816 8.72 -2.04 -37.01
N VAL A 817 9.82 -2.81 -37.05
CA VAL A 817 9.84 -4.25 -37.32
C VAL A 817 10.76 -4.95 -36.32
N ARG A 818 10.23 -5.98 -35.63
CA ARG A 818 10.99 -6.94 -34.82
C ARG A 818 11.43 -8.12 -35.70
N ALA A 819 12.67 -8.57 -35.54
CA ALA A 819 13.18 -9.81 -36.12
C ALA A 819 14.09 -10.54 -35.13
N THR A 820 14.37 -11.82 -35.35
CA THR A 820 15.11 -12.68 -34.41
C THR A 820 16.15 -13.54 -35.11
N GLY A 821 17.12 -14.03 -34.35
CA GLY A 821 18.17 -14.96 -34.81
C GLY A 821 19.45 -14.26 -35.24
N LYS A 822 20.56 -15.00 -35.23
CA LYS A 822 21.93 -14.46 -35.42
C LYS A 822 22.15 -13.71 -36.73
N LYS A 823 21.38 -14.02 -37.77
CA LYS A 823 21.28 -13.24 -39.00
C LYS A 823 19.81 -13.05 -39.36
N ALA A 824 19.45 -11.84 -39.78
CA ALA A 824 18.08 -11.48 -40.12
C ALA A 824 18.03 -10.62 -41.39
N THR A 825 16.90 -10.61 -42.07
CA THR A 825 16.62 -9.75 -43.23
C THR A 825 15.27 -9.07 -43.04
N VAL A 826 15.24 -7.75 -43.18
CA VAL A 826 14.08 -6.88 -42.93
C VAL A 826 13.86 -6.00 -44.15
N THR A 827 12.61 -5.85 -44.58
CA THR A 827 12.24 -4.82 -45.58
C THR A 827 12.06 -3.48 -44.88
N VAL A 828 12.67 -2.43 -45.41
CA VAL A 828 12.61 -1.07 -44.85
C VAL A 828 12.02 -0.06 -45.82
N THR A 829 11.33 0.94 -45.27
CA THR A 829 10.66 2.01 -46.04
C THR A 829 11.69 2.81 -46.86
N PRO A 830 11.58 2.86 -48.20
CA PRO A 830 12.56 3.53 -49.05
C PRO A 830 12.77 5.01 -48.67
N GLY A 831 14.01 5.35 -48.32
CA GLY A 831 14.43 6.71 -48.00
C GLY A 831 14.03 7.24 -46.61
N ALA A 832 13.33 6.47 -45.79
CA ALA A 832 13.08 6.81 -44.40
C ALA A 832 14.34 6.59 -43.55
N GLY A 833 14.59 7.48 -42.60
CA GLY A 833 15.59 7.27 -41.54
C GLY A 833 15.07 6.31 -40.46
N PHE A 834 15.94 5.46 -39.92
CA PHE A 834 15.59 4.47 -38.90
C PHE A 834 16.76 4.14 -37.97
N THR A 835 16.45 3.67 -36.76
CA THR A 835 17.40 3.02 -35.87
C THR A 835 17.37 1.51 -36.06
N VAL A 836 18.48 0.84 -35.74
CA VAL A 836 18.56 -0.61 -35.62
C VAL A 836 19.19 -0.93 -34.28
N THR A 837 18.39 -1.40 -33.32
CA THR A 837 18.85 -1.91 -32.03
C THR A 837 18.93 -3.43 -32.08
N GLN A 838 20.16 -3.94 -31.96
CA GLN A 838 20.41 -5.33 -31.61
C GLN A 838 20.25 -5.48 -30.10
N VAL A 839 19.48 -6.49 -29.67
CA VAL A 839 19.55 -7.06 -28.32
C VAL A 839 20.22 -8.42 -28.45
N VAL A 840 21.18 -8.72 -27.58
CA VAL A 840 21.75 -10.08 -27.44
C VAL A 840 21.60 -10.54 -26.01
N ARG A 841 21.28 -11.82 -25.83
CA ARG A 841 21.12 -12.47 -24.53
C ARG A 841 22.05 -13.66 -24.40
N ASP A 842 22.65 -13.84 -23.24
CA ASP A 842 23.47 -15.00 -22.88
C ASP A 842 22.62 -16.16 -22.31
N ASP A 843 23.26 -17.27 -21.96
CA ASP A 843 22.64 -18.44 -21.32
C ASP A 843 21.98 -18.06 -19.98
N ASP A 844 22.70 -17.26 -19.19
CA ASP A 844 22.37 -16.71 -17.86
C ASP A 844 21.39 -15.51 -17.90
N ALA A 845 20.72 -15.32 -19.04
CA ALA A 845 19.66 -14.36 -19.31
C ALA A 845 19.99 -12.86 -19.24
N SER A 846 21.25 -12.46 -19.03
CA SER A 846 21.68 -11.06 -19.08
C SER A 846 21.74 -10.55 -20.52
N THR A 847 21.65 -9.22 -20.70
CA THR A 847 21.42 -8.61 -22.01
C THR A 847 22.27 -7.38 -22.32
N ALA A 848 22.65 -7.27 -23.58
CA ALA A 848 23.36 -6.12 -24.13
C ALA A 848 22.71 -5.55 -25.39
N PHE A 849 22.74 -4.22 -25.47
CA PHE A 849 22.02 -3.44 -26.46
C PHE A 849 23.00 -2.63 -27.31
N THR A 850 23.02 -2.87 -28.62
CA THR A 850 23.87 -2.16 -29.57
C THR A 850 22.98 -1.50 -30.62
N THR A 851 22.98 -0.17 -30.69
CA THR A 851 22.16 0.59 -31.64
C THR A 851 23.01 1.23 -32.73
N LYS A 852 22.53 1.20 -33.97
CA LYS A 852 23.10 1.95 -35.11
C LYS A 852 21.99 2.70 -35.85
N THR A 853 22.21 3.98 -36.12
CA THR A 853 21.24 4.83 -36.83
C THR A 853 21.57 4.91 -38.33
N VAL A 854 20.53 4.91 -39.16
CA VAL A 854 20.57 5.18 -40.60
C VAL A 854 19.84 6.51 -40.84
N ALA A 855 20.56 7.54 -41.26
CA ALA A 855 19.98 8.87 -41.47
C ALA A 855 19.04 8.91 -42.69
N GLY A 856 17.95 9.69 -42.58
CA GLY A 856 17.08 10.00 -43.71
C GLY A 856 17.69 11.08 -44.60
N ALA A 857 17.82 10.79 -45.90
CA ALA A 857 18.35 11.72 -46.88
C ALA A 857 17.24 12.20 -47.83
N ARG A 858 17.05 13.52 -47.91
CA ARG A 858 16.21 14.12 -48.96
C ARG A 858 16.93 13.95 -50.29
N VAL A 859 16.29 13.24 -51.22
CA VAL A 859 16.80 12.98 -52.57
C VAL A 859 15.84 13.59 -53.57
N ASP A 860 16.39 14.20 -54.62
CA ASP A 860 15.66 14.78 -55.73
C ASP A 860 16.30 14.29 -57.04
N VAL A 861 15.53 13.54 -57.83
CA VAL A 861 15.97 12.89 -59.07
C VAL A 861 15.59 13.78 -60.25
N LYS A 862 16.61 14.42 -60.84
CA LYS A 862 16.52 15.50 -61.83
C LYS A 862 16.02 16.83 -61.22
N PRO A 863 16.75 17.43 -60.25
CA PRO A 863 16.36 18.62 -59.46
C PRO A 863 16.19 19.94 -60.25
N PHE A 864 16.21 19.88 -61.58
CA PHE A 864 16.03 21.01 -62.49
C PHE A 864 14.88 20.77 -63.50
N LEU A 865 14.12 19.68 -63.34
CA LEU A 865 13.02 19.28 -64.22
C LEU A 865 11.74 19.06 -63.40
N ALA A 866 10.59 19.21 -64.05
CA ALA A 866 9.28 19.02 -63.43
C ALA A 866 8.80 17.56 -63.41
N ASP A 867 9.54 16.61 -63.99
CA ASP A 867 9.16 15.19 -63.98
C ASP A 867 10.33 14.20 -63.95
N ASN A 868 10.22 13.25 -63.03
CA ASN A 868 11.28 12.29 -62.68
C ASN A 868 11.23 11.06 -63.60
N THR A 869 11.00 11.28 -64.89
CA THR A 869 10.87 10.22 -65.91
C THR A 869 12.24 9.75 -66.36
N ILE A 870 12.50 8.46 -66.27
CA ILE A 870 13.78 7.83 -66.63
C ILE A 870 13.52 6.78 -67.69
N HIS A 871 14.27 6.79 -68.79
CA HIS A 871 14.28 5.69 -69.75
C HIS A 871 15.34 4.67 -69.32
N ALA A 872 14.93 3.45 -68.96
CA ALA A 872 15.76 2.44 -68.30
C ALA A 872 17.05 2.05 -69.06
N LYS A 873 17.11 2.33 -70.37
CA LYS A 873 18.26 2.04 -71.24
C LYS A 873 18.80 3.25 -71.99
N ALA A 874 18.46 4.47 -71.57
CA ALA A 874 19.05 5.67 -72.16
C ALA A 874 20.56 5.75 -71.86
N PRO A 875 21.41 6.04 -72.86
CA PRO A 875 22.83 6.26 -72.63
C PRO A 875 23.06 7.60 -71.93
N GLY A 876 24.02 7.65 -71.00
CA GLY A 876 24.38 8.86 -70.26
C GLY A 876 23.93 8.84 -68.80
N VAL A 877 24.14 9.96 -68.11
CA VAL A 877 23.95 10.09 -66.66
C VAL A 877 22.62 10.71 -66.28
N THR A 878 22.06 10.27 -65.15
CA THR A 878 20.89 10.92 -64.52
C THR A 878 21.38 11.78 -63.35
N PRO A 879 21.16 13.11 -63.35
CA PRO A 879 21.53 13.96 -62.21
C PRO A 879 20.60 13.69 -61.02
N ILE A 880 21.17 13.52 -59.82
CA ILE A 880 20.43 13.28 -58.58
C ILE A 880 21.06 14.15 -57.49
N ALA A 881 20.25 14.97 -56.81
CA ALA A 881 20.68 15.69 -55.62
C ALA A 881 20.47 14.86 -54.35
N ILE A 882 21.43 14.93 -53.44
CA ILE A 882 21.30 14.52 -52.05
C ILE A 882 21.37 15.81 -51.23
N ILE A 883 20.22 16.25 -50.73
CA ILE A 883 20.05 17.52 -50.02
C ILE A 883 20.48 17.36 -48.56
N SER A 884 21.26 18.32 -48.05
CA SER A 884 21.69 18.37 -46.66
C SER A 884 20.51 18.63 -45.72
N THR A 885 20.44 17.92 -44.59
CA THR A 885 19.33 18.00 -43.63
C THR A 885 19.81 18.45 -42.25
N ALA A 886 19.08 18.15 -41.18
CA ALA A 886 19.62 18.19 -39.81
C ALA A 886 20.34 16.88 -39.43
N GLU A 887 19.96 15.77 -40.07
CA GLU A 887 20.45 14.40 -39.80
C GLU A 887 21.65 14.02 -40.68
N LEU A 888 21.75 14.59 -41.88
CA LEU A 888 22.79 14.28 -42.87
C LEU A 888 23.43 15.56 -43.43
N ASP A 889 24.74 15.68 -43.22
CA ASP A 889 25.60 16.64 -43.92
C ASP A 889 26.12 15.97 -45.20
N ALA A 890 25.64 16.43 -46.36
CA ALA A 890 25.97 15.83 -47.65
C ALA A 890 27.46 15.99 -48.02
N THR A 891 28.16 16.99 -47.46
CA THR A 891 29.60 17.19 -47.66
C THR A 891 30.45 16.11 -46.99
N LYS A 892 29.91 15.46 -45.96
CA LYS A 892 30.55 14.39 -45.20
C LYS A 892 30.33 12.99 -45.78
N ILE A 893 29.59 12.84 -46.88
CA ILE A 893 29.40 11.55 -47.57
C ILE A 893 30.74 10.98 -48.09
N ASP A 894 30.96 9.68 -47.94
CA ASP A 894 32.01 8.94 -48.65
C ASP A 894 31.49 8.52 -50.02
N LEU A 895 32.03 9.14 -51.08
CA LEU A 895 31.65 8.85 -52.46
C LEU A 895 31.94 7.39 -52.87
N SER A 896 32.91 6.72 -52.24
CA SER A 896 33.24 5.31 -52.52
C SER A 896 32.14 4.34 -52.04
N SER A 897 31.39 4.75 -51.02
CA SER A 897 30.28 3.99 -50.44
C SER A 897 28.96 4.12 -51.23
N LEU A 898 28.78 5.18 -52.02
CA LEU A 898 27.52 5.50 -52.71
C LEU A 898 27.04 4.39 -53.64
N ARG A 899 25.79 3.96 -53.46
CA ARG A 899 25.06 3.03 -54.34
C ARG A 899 23.70 3.61 -54.72
N VAL A 900 23.33 3.47 -55.99
CA VAL A 900 22.11 4.03 -56.57
C VAL A 900 21.33 2.95 -57.34
N GLY A 901 20.03 2.85 -57.07
CA GLY A 901 19.11 1.94 -57.75
C GLY A 901 19.29 0.44 -57.45
N PRO A 902 18.42 -0.43 -58.00
CA PRO A 902 18.40 -1.86 -57.70
C PRO A 902 19.70 -2.62 -58.00
N ALA A 903 20.50 -2.17 -58.97
CA ALA A 903 21.81 -2.76 -59.29
C ALA A 903 22.99 -2.13 -58.52
N ALA A 904 22.70 -1.26 -57.54
CA ALA A 904 23.69 -0.61 -56.68
C ALA A 904 24.80 0.14 -57.44
N ALA A 905 24.42 0.91 -58.46
CA ALA A 905 25.32 1.67 -59.31
C ALA A 905 26.16 2.68 -58.52
N ARG A 906 27.40 2.89 -58.94
CA ARG A 906 28.30 3.91 -58.37
C ARG A 906 28.16 5.22 -59.14
N SER A 907 28.26 6.35 -58.43
CA SER A 907 28.57 7.64 -59.07
C SER A 907 30.03 8.00 -58.80
N TYR A 908 30.77 8.34 -59.86
CA TYR A 908 32.16 8.78 -59.77
C TYR A 908 32.30 10.31 -59.89
N VAL A 909 31.23 10.99 -60.29
CA VAL A 909 31.14 12.45 -60.36
C VAL A 909 30.17 12.93 -59.28
N ALA A 910 30.60 13.92 -58.51
CA ALA A 910 29.80 14.61 -57.52
C ALA A 910 30.23 16.09 -57.45
N VAL A 911 29.26 16.99 -57.31
CA VAL A 911 29.47 18.44 -57.20
C VAL A 911 28.82 18.92 -55.90
N GLN A 912 29.52 19.76 -55.13
CA GLN A 912 28.94 20.45 -53.99
C GLN A 912 28.31 21.76 -54.45
N VAL A 913 27.04 21.95 -54.13
CA VAL A 913 26.23 23.10 -54.55
C VAL A 913 25.06 23.25 -53.57
N ASP A 914 24.78 24.46 -53.11
CA ASP A 914 23.56 24.77 -52.37
C ASP A 914 22.40 24.88 -53.38
N LEU A 915 21.47 23.92 -53.37
CA LEU A 915 20.37 23.82 -54.33
C LEU A 915 19.06 24.37 -53.76
N ASN A 916 18.89 24.37 -52.44
CA ASN A 916 17.69 24.81 -51.74
C ASN A 916 17.77 26.25 -51.20
N ALA A 917 18.94 26.89 -51.29
CA ALA A 917 19.31 28.21 -50.76
C ALA A 917 19.32 28.32 -49.22
N ASP A 918 19.47 27.20 -48.49
CA ASP A 918 19.54 27.17 -47.02
C ASP A 918 20.93 27.47 -46.43
N ARG A 919 21.95 27.65 -47.30
CA ARG A 919 23.37 27.88 -47.01
C ARG A 919 24.18 26.66 -46.58
N LYS A 920 23.62 25.44 -46.64
CA LYS A 920 24.39 24.19 -46.59
C LYS A 920 24.68 23.71 -48.02
N PRO A 921 25.90 23.23 -48.32
CA PRO A 921 26.14 22.58 -49.61
C PRO A 921 25.46 21.21 -49.66
N ASP A 922 24.69 20.98 -50.72
CA ASP A 922 24.14 19.68 -51.09
C ASP A 922 25.16 18.91 -51.95
N LEU A 923 24.85 17.65 -52.27
CA LEU A 923 25.69 16.81 -53.13
C LEU A 923 24.94 16.35 -54.39
N LEU A 924 25.28 16.96 -55.52
CA LEU A 924 24.72 16.63 -56.83
C LEU A 924 25.57 15.57 -57.54
N ILE A 925 25.03 14.36 -57.71
CA ILE A 925 25.71 13.18 -58.27
C ILE A 925 25.17 12.79 -59.66
N TYR A 926 25.98 12.05 -60.42
CA TYR A 926 25.72 11.69 -61.82
C TYR A 926 26.01 10.20 -62.11
N PRO A 927 25.23 9.25 -61.57
CA PRO A 927 25.32 7.83 -61.95
C PRO A 927 24.95 7.59 -63.42
N ASP A 928 25.55 6.57 -64.04
CA ASP A 928 25.15 6.05 -65.35
C ASP A 928 23.73 5.47 -65.27
N THR A 929 22.84 5.96 -66.14
CA THR A 929 21.41 5.63 -66.13
C THR A 929 21.15 4.15 -66.39
N SER A 930 21.94 3.54 -67.28
CA SER A 930 21.83 2.12 -67.63
C SER A 930 22.40 1.21 -66.53
N ALA A 931 23.37 1.70 -65.76
CA ALA A 931 23.97 0.95 -64.65
C ALA A 931 23.06 0.86 -63.42
N MET A 932 22.09 1.76 -63.23
CA MET A 932 21.19 1.77 -62.05
C MET A 932 20.32 0.50 -61.92
N GLY A 933 20.10 -0.23 -63.02
CA GLY A 933 19.34 -1.49 -63.01
C GLY A 933 17.82 -1.34 -62.92
N LEU A 934 17.30 -0.12 -63.17
CA LEU A 934 15.88 0.20 -63.19
C LEU A 934 15.14 -0.56 -64.29
N LYS A 935 13.85 -0.85 -64.05
CA LYS A 935 12.94 -1.57 -64.95
C LYS A 935 11.72 -0.70 -65.26
N PRO A 936 11.16 -0.76 -66.49
CA PRO A 936 9.92 -0.06 -66.81
C PRO A 936 8.79 -0.45 -65.85
N GLY A 937 8.18 0.53 -65.19
CA GLY A 937 7.21 0.33 -64.11
C GLY A 937 7.75 0.53 -62.68
N ASP A 938 9.07 0.64 -62.48
CA ASP A 938 9.62 1.04 -61.18
C ASP A 938 9.16 2.47 -60.83
N THR A 939 8.70 2.67 -59.58
CA THR A 939 8.08 3.91 -59.09
C THR A 939 8.96 4.72 -58.12
N SER A 940 10.10 4.16 -57.70
CA SER A 940 11.03 4.80 -56.77
C SER A 940 12.48 4.49 -57.13
N LEU A 941 13.36 5.48 -56.95
CA LEU A 941 14.81 5.34 -57.05
C LEU A 941 15.46 5.61 -55.69
N THR A 942 16.16 4.61 -55.15
CA THR A 942 16.85 4.69 -53.86
C THR A 942 18.33 5.03 -54.00
N VAL A 943 18.82 5.86 -53.10
CA VAL A 943 20.25 6.10 -52.84
C VAL A 943 20.61 5.58 -51.44
N THR A 944 21.76 4.93 -51.32
CA THR A 944 22.29 4.43 -50.04
C THR A 944 23.79 4.68 -49.97
N GLY A 945 24.31 4.98 -48.79
CA GLY A 945 25.75 5.17 -48.60
C GLY A 945 26.12 5.34 -47.13
N ARG A 946 27.37 5.75 -46.92
CA ARG A 946 27.92 6.10 -45.61
C ARG A 946 28.57 7.48 -45.64
N THR A 947 28.71 8.10 -44.48
CA THR A 947 29.61 9.23 -44.27
C THR A 947 31.06 8.77 -44.15
N LYS A 948 32.01 9.69 -44.24
CA LYS A 948 33.43 9.49 -43.97
C LYS A 948 33.72 9.02 -42.54
N ALA A 949 32.75 9.20 -41.62
CA ALA A 949 32.78 8.65 -40.25
C ALA A 949 32.11 7.26 -40.13
N GLY A 950 31.67 6.66 -41.23
CA GLY A 950 31.09 5.31 -41.29
C GLY A 950 29.59 5.22 -41.01
N ALA A 951 28.94 6.30 -40.56
CA ALA A 951 27.49 6.33 -40.32
C ALA A 951 26.70 6.15 -41.63
N TRP A 952 25.66 5.32 -41.61
CA TRP A 952 24.83 5.00 -42.78
C TRP A 952 23.77 6.06 -43.06
N PHE A 953 23.34 6.16 -44.32
CA PHE A 953 22.15 6.89 -44.71
C PHE A 953 21.40 6.21 -45.86
N THR A 954 20.12 6.52 -46.00
CA THR A 954 19.31 6.19 -47.19
C THR A 954 18.42 7.36 -47.56
N GLY A 955 18.21 7.54 -48.86
CA GLY A 955 17.24 8.47 -49.41
C GLY A 955 16.52 7.83 -50.60
N ALA A 956 15.34 8.34 -50.92
CA ALA A 956 14.57 7.87 -52.06
C ALA A 956 13.74 8.99 -52.63
N ASP A 957 13.49 8.90 -53.92
CA ASP A 957 12.56 9.77 -54.63
C ASP A 957 11.63 8.94 -55.52
N ARG A 958 10.50 9.51 -55.92
CA ARG A 958 9.56 8.93 -56.88
C ARG A 958 10.10 9.13 -58.29
N VAL A 959 9.95 8.09 -59.11
CA VAL A 959 10.35 8.12 -60.53
C VAL A 959 9.27 7.50 -61.40
N ARG A 960 9.29 7.82 -62.69
CA ARG A 960 8.48 7.15 -63.72
C ARG A 960 9.40 6.45 -64.70
N VAL A 961 9.69 5.17 -64.47
CA VAL A 961 10.59 4.44 -65.36
C VAL A 961 9.86 3.93 -66.60
N LEU A 962 10.36 4.36 -67.76
CA LEU A 962 9.92 3.97 -69.10
C LEU A 962 10.98 3.06 -69.77
N LYS A 963 10.60 2.48 -70.91
CA LYS A 963 11.42 1.58 -71.73
C LYS A 963 12.55 2.31 -72.46
#